data_AF-A0AAF0UD30-F1
#
_entry.id   AF-A0AAF0UD30-F1
#
_cell.length_a   1.000
_cell.length_b   1.000
_cell.length_c   1.000
_cell.angle_alpha   90.00
_cell.angle_beta   90.00
_cell.angle_gamma   90.00
#
_symmetry.space_group_name_H-M   'P 1'
#
loop_
_entity.id
_entity.type
_entity.pdbx_description
1 polymer ?
#
loop_
_entity_poly.entity_id
_entity_poly.type
_entity_poly.pdbx_seq_one_letter_code
_entity_poly.pdbx_strand_id
1 'polypeptide(L)'
;MFSDCQLFSSMGMGGNNNNNVSSDTLYSSSIQNPNFNFMNMGGNNLPFNIFSPNIIPKEENGLFKSKEEMDSGSGSEHIEGMSGNELEPEQQQQQQQQAGKKKRYHRHTVRQIQEMEALFKECPHPDDKQRLKLSQDLGLKPRQVKFWFQNRRTQMKAQQDRSDNVILRAENDNLKNENYRLQAALRSIMCPTCGGPAMLGEMGYDEQQLRLENARLKEEFERVCCLVSQYNGRGPMQGLGAPNPLLPPSLELDMSTNNFSSKFEDQPNCADMVPVPLLMPDQNNSQFSGGPMILEEEKSLAMELALSSMDELVKMCTSSDPLWIRASNDSGKEVLNVEEYSRMFPWPVGVKQNGNELKIEATRSSAVVIMNSITLVDAFLDTNKCIELFPSIISRAKTIQVVTSGVSGHASGSLQLMFMEMQVLTPLVSTRECYFLRYCQQNVEEGSWAIVDFPLDSLHNNFPPPFPYFKRRPSGCIIQDMPNGYSRVTWVEHAEVEENPVNQIFNHFVTSGVAFGAQRWLSILQRQCERLASLMARNISDLGVIPSPEARKSLMNLAQRMIKTFCMNISTCCGQSWTALSDSPDDTVRITTRKVTEPGQPNGLILSAVSTSWLPYNHFQVFDLLRDERRRAQLDVLSNGNSLHEVAHIANGSHPGNCISLLRINVASNSSQSVELMLQESCTDDSGSLVVYTTVDVDAIQLAMNGEDPSCIPLLPLGFVITPINNGQANINNCDNNVSGTEANSSQSSEKRQNLSSVQEYSGGCLLTVGLQVLASTIPSAKLNLSSVTAINHHLCNTVQQINAALVAFYPDTEITAPSSSPPQQPESSKQVDENSNS
;
A
#
# COMPACT_ATOMS: atom_id res chain seq x y z
N MET A 1 2.90 30.49 38.00
CA MET A 1 3.53 31.82 37.88
C MET A 1 3.61 32.12 36.39
N PHE A 2 2.50 32.55 35.80
CA PHE A 2 2.17 33.92 35.40
C PHE A 2 3.17 34.54 34.40
N SER A 3 2.69 34.72 33.16
CA SER A 3 2.62 35.98 32.38
C SER A 3 2.80 35.65 30.89
N ASP A 4 1.75 35.66 30.07
CA ASP A 4 1.14 36.83 29.40
C ASP A 4 2.13 37.67 28.57
N CYS A 5 1.99 37.65 27.24
CA CYS A 5 2.22 38.83 26.42
C CYS A 5 1.38 38.80 25.13
N GLN A 6 0.87 39.98 24.78
CA GLN A 6 -0.33 40.24 24.00
C GLN A 6 -0.11 40.35 22.48
N LEU A 7 -1.23 40.14 21.79
CA LEU A 7 -1.59 40.57 20.45
C LEU A 7 -1.27 42.05 20.16
N PHE A 8 -0.82 42.32 18.93
CA PHE A 8 -1.05 43.60 18.26
C PHE A 8 -1.81 43.38 16.94
N SER A 9 -2.97 44.03 16.85
CA SER A 9 -3.75 44.19 15.63
C SER A 9 -3.43 45.57 15.03
N SER A 10 -3.28 45.68 13.71
CA SER A 10 -3.43 46.95 13.00
C SER A 10 -4.46 46.82 11.88
N MET A 11 -5.54 47.59 12.01
CA MET A 11 -6.53 47.87 10.98
C MET A 11 -5.93 48.74 9.87
N GLY A 12 -6.33 48.47 8.63
CA GLY A 12 -6.20 49.37 7.49
C GLY A 12 -7.45 49.22 6.59
N MET A 13 -8.22 50.30 6.51
CA MET A 13 -9.50 50.44 5.79
C MET A 13 -9.31 50.62 4.27
N GLY A 14 -10.29 50.13 3.49
CA GLY A 14 -10.83 50.88 2.35
C GLY A 14 -10.86 50.15 0.99
N GLY A 15 -12.06 50.00 0.42
CA GLY A 15 -12.22 49.80 -1.03
C GLY A 15 -13.43 48.99 -1.48
N ASN A 16 -14.58 49.65 -1.66
CA ASN A 16 -15.78 49.17 -2.34
C ASN A 16 -15.51 48.58 -3.75
N ASN A 17 -16.20 47.49 -4.12
CA ASN A 17 -16.97 47.46 -5.36
C ASN A 17 -18.01 46.32 -5.38
N ASN A 18 -19.24 46.72 -5.70
CA ASN A 18 -20.40 45.87 -6.00
C ASN A 18 -20.21 45.11 -7.32
N ASN A 19 -20.64 43.84 -7.37
CA ASN A 19 -21.51 43.36 -8.44
C ASN A 19 -22.26 42.09 -8.01
N ASN A 20 -23.52 42.02 -8.43
CA ASN A 20 -24.57 41.11 -7.99
C ASN A 20 -24.90 40.10 -9.12
N VAL A 21 -25.40 38.91 -8.73
CA VAL A 21 -26.11 37.86 -9.52
C VAL A 21 -25.22 37.06 -10.53
N SER A 22 -25.26 35.73 -10.67
CA SER A 22 -26.34 34.74 -10.48
C SER A 22 -25.83 33.33 -10.11
N SER A 23 -26.65 32.64 -9.34
CA SER A 23 -26.66 31.20 -9.07
C SER A 23 -27.13 30.40 -10.29
N ASP A 24 -26.39 29.35 -10.67
CA ASP A 24 -26.87 28.05 -11.17
C ASP A 24 -25.72 27.23 -11.76
N THR A 25 -25.29 26.17 -11.07
CA THR A 25 -25.01 24.80 -11.55
C THR A 25 -24.18 24.05 -10.51
N LEU A 26 -24.90 23.43 -9.57
CA LEU A 26 -24.42 22.30 -8.79
C LEU A 26 -24.71 21.01 -9.56
N TYR A 27 -23.90 19.98 -9.31
CA TYR A 27 -23.92 18.61 -9.85
C TYR A 27 -23.05 18.34 -11.09
N SER A 28 -21.77 18.15 -10.83
CA SER A 28 -20.91 17.18 -11.52
C SER A 28 -19.80 16.72 -10.57
N SER A 29 -20.06 15.63 -9.84
CA SER A 29 -19.04 14.95 -9.04
C SER A 29 -18.10 14.18 -9.96
N SER A 30 -16.93 14.76 -10.23
CA SER A 30 -15.82 14.08 -10.90
C SER A 30 -14.82 13.59 -9.84
N ILE A 31 -14.68 12.27 -9.70
CA ILE A 31 -13.50 11.67 -9.07
C ILE A 31 -12.32 11.99 -10.00
N GLN A 32 -11.64 13.10 -9.72
CA GLN A 32 -10.36 13.48 -10.31
C GLN A 32 -9.27 13.26 -9.27
N ASN A 33 -8.13 12.73 -9.70
CA ASN A 33 -6.98 12.47 -8.84
C ASN A 33 -6.26 13.80 -8.50
N PRO A 34 -6.20 14.23 -7.23
CA PRO A 34 -5.63 15.53 -6.86
C PRO A 34 -4.09 15.58 -6.91
N ASN A 35 -3.41 14.43 -7.03
CA ASN A 35 -1.94 14.39 -7.24
C ASN A 35 -1.49 15.17 -8.49
N PHE A 36 -2.42 15.48 -9.42
CA PHE A 36 -2.19 16.32 -10.61
C PHE A 36 -2.82 17.72 -10.56
N ASN A 37 -3.67 18.04 -9.58
CA ASN A 37 -4.12 19.42 -9.35
C ASN A 37 -2.97 20.34 -8.91
N PHE A 38 -1.81 19.74 -8.64
CA PHE A 38 -0.52 20.37 -8.43
C PHE A 38 0.10 20.99 -9.72
N MET A 39 -0.55 20.93 -10.90
CA MET A 39 0.06 21.35 -12.19
C MET A 39 -0.42 22.65 -12.84
N ASN A 40 -1.19 23.52 -12.18
CA ASN A 40 -1.68 24.73 -12.88
C ASN A 40 -1.18 26.04 -12.27
N MET A 41 -0.03 26.53 -12.73
CA MET A 41 0.24 27.96 -12.97
C MET A 41 1.58 28.13 -13.74
N GLY A 42 1.50 28.55 -15.00
CA GLY A 42 2.65 28.95 -15.81
C GLY A 42 2.21 29.33 -17.22
N GLY A 43 1.98 30.62 -17.46
CA GLY A 43 1.30 31.12 -18.65
C GLY A 43 2.04 30.92 -19.98
N ASN A 44 1.32 30.44 -20.98
CA ASN A 44 1.22 31.04 -22.31
C ASN A 44 0.04 30.44 -23.08
N ASN A 45 -0.79 31.32 -23.65
CA ASN A 45 -2.01 31.02 -24.39
C ASN A 45 -1.74 30.22 -25.68
N LEU A 46 -2.65 29.30 -26.05
CA LEU A 46 -3.37 29.28 -27.35
C LEU A 46 -4.49 28.21 -27.34
N PRO A 47 -5.58 28.39 -28.11
CA PRO A 47 -6.88 27.79 -27.83
C PRO A 47 -7.17 26.54 -28.67
N PHE A 48 -7.90 25.58 -28.10
CA PHE A 48 -8.60 24.57 -28.89
C PHE A 48 -10.11 24.67 -28.64
N ASN A 49 -10.80 25.25 -29.63
CA ASN A 49 -12.24 25.14 -29.82
C ASN A 49 -12.59 23.69 -30.16
N ILE A 50 -13.60 23.13 -29.50
CA ILE A 50 -14.28 21.91 -29.96
C ILE A 50 -15.73 22.25 -30.27
N PHE A 51 -16.11 21.87 -31.49
CA PHE A 51 -17.39 22.05 -32.14
C PHE A 51 -18.57 21.44 -31.35
N SER A 52 -19.65 22.22 -31.21
CA SER A 52 -20.99 21.70 -30.90
C SER A 52 -21.64 21.11 -32.15
N PRO A 53 -22.41 20.02 -32.04
CA PRO A 53 -23.53 19.79 -32.93
C PRO A 53 -24.85 19.87 -32.15
N ASN A 54 -25.59 20.95 -32.37
CA ASN A 54 -27.04 20.98 -32.19
C ASN A 54 -27.69 20.19 -33.32
N ILE A 55 -28.53 19.20 -33.01
CA ILE A 55 -29.64 18.79 -33.89
C ILE A 55 -30.89 18.61 -33.03
N ILE A 56 -31.85 19.50 -33.28
CA ILE A 56 -33.25 19.47 -32.84
C ILE A 56 -34.04 18.62 -33.84
N PRO A 57 -35.09 17.90 -33.41
CA PRO A 57 -36.36 18.09 -34.10
C PRO A 57 -37.51 18.48 -33.14
N LYS A 58 -38.40 19.29 -33.71
CA LYS A 58 -39.59 19.93 -33.13
C LYS A 58 -40.81 19.00 -33.09
N GLU A 59 -41.86 19.54 -32.44
CA GLU A 59 -43.31 19.27 -32.53
C GLU A 59 -43.89 18.58 -31.27
N GLU A 60 -45.02 18.97 -30.67
CA GLU A 60 -45.95 20.11 -30.79
C GLU A 60 -46.89 20.07 -29.55
N ASN A 61 -47.36 21.24 -29.10
CA ASN A 61 -48.61 21.54 -28.36
C ASN A 61 -49.07 20.74 -27.12
N GLY A 62 -49.43 21.47 -26.05
CA GLY A 62 -50.36 20.95 -25.04
C GLY A 62 -50.45 21.70 -23.72
N LEU A 63 -51.04 22.90 -23.75
CA LEU A 63 -51.48 23.70 -22.60
C LEU A 63 -52.31 22.89 -21.58
N PHE A 64 -51.88 22.77 -20.32
CA PHE A 64 -52.80 22.67 -19.18
C PHE A 64 -52.21 23.30 -17.91
N LYS A 65 -53.01 24.21 -17.36
CA LYS A 65 -52.77 25.03 -16.18
C LYS A 65 -53.69 24.48 -15.09
N SER A 66 -53.13 23.83 -14.07
CA SER A 66 -53.91 23.39 -12.91
C SER A 66 -53.20 23.85 -11.64
N LYS A 67 -53.86 24.83 -11.02
CA LYS A 67 -53.54 25.44 -9.74
C LYS A 67 -54.30 24.65 -8.69
N GLU A 68 -53.63 23.89 -7.83
CA GLU A 68 -54.26 23.38 -6.61
C GLU A 68 -53.31 23.57 -5.42
N GLU A 69 -53.81 24.37 -4.49
CA GLU A 69 -53.20 24.74 -3.22
C GLU A 69 -53.32 23.57 -2.23
N MET A 70 -52.26 23.38 -1.47
CA MET A 70 -52.18 22.54 -0.27
C MET A 70 -53.28 22.87 0.74
N ASP A 71 -53.97 21.86 1.26
CA ASP A 71 -54.54 21.91 2.60
C ASP A 71 -54.07 20.69 3.41
N SER A 72 -53.32 20.95 4.48
CA SER A 72 -52.74 19.95 5.38
C SER A 72 -53.53 19.95 6.68
N GLY A 73 -54.47 19.01 6.82
CA GLY A 73 -55.13 18.70 8.08
C GLY A 73 -54.34 17.65 8.87
N SER A 74 -53.67 18.08 9.94
CA SER A 74 -53.10 17.20 10.96
C SER A 74 -54.04 17.14 12.16
N GLY A 75 -54.63 15.97 12.42
CA GLY A 75 -55.44 15.68 13.60
C GLY A 75 -55.18 14.25 14.05
N SER A 76 -54.48 14.09 15.17
CA SER A 76 -54.24 12.81 15.84
C SER A 76 -55.13 12.79 17.08
N GLU A 77 -56.13 11.90 17.12
CA GLU A 77 -56.99 11.67 18.27
C GLU A 77 -56.32 10.69 19.25
N HIS A 78 -56.31 11.08 20.52
CA HIS A 78 -55.96 10.26 21.68
C HIS A 78 -57.26 9.92 22.42
N ILE A 79 -57.52 8.64 22.64
CA ILE A 79 -58.62 8.11 23.45
C ILE A 79 -58.25 8.18 24.93
N GLU A 80 -59.15 8.67 25.79
CA GLU A 80 -59.62 7.95 26.99
C GLU A 80 -60.72 8.71 27.75
N GLY A 81 -61.86 8.03 27.94
CA GLY A 81 -62.47 7.79 29.26
C GLY A 81 -63.22 8.93 29.98
N MET A 82 -64.53 9.02 29.72
CA MET A 82 -65.53 9.70 30.56
C MET A 82 -65.86 8.88 31.83
N SER A 83 -65.97 9.55 32.98
CA SER A 83 -67.07 9.35 33.95
C SER A 83 -67.04 10.40 35.06
N GLY A 84 -68.20 11.02 35.35
CA GLY A 84 -68.45 11.74 36.61
C GLY A 84 -69.35 12.96 36.49
N ASN A 85 -70.65 12.78 36.74
CA ASN A 85 -71.71 13.79 36.75
C ASN A 85 -71.65 14.80 37.92
N GLU A 86 -72.05 16.03 37.59
CA GLU A 86 -72.93 17.01 38.28
C GLU A 86 -72.80 17.33 39.79
N LEU A 87 -72.57 18.63 40.11
CA LEU A 87 -73.54 19.58 40.69
C LEU A 87 -72.83 20.86 41.23
N GLU A 88 -73.32 22.03 40.80
CA GLU A 88 -73.05 23.39 41.32
C GLU A 88 -73.81 23.64 42.66
N PRO A 89 -73.75 24.84 43.30
CA PRO A 89 -72.60 25.69 43.66
C PRO A 89 -72.70 26.18 45.14
N GLU A 90 -71.67 26.85 45.68
CA GLU A 90 -71.77 28.12 46.44
C GLU A 90 -70.51 28.48 47.23
N GLN A 91 -70.44 29.78 47.50
CA GLN A 91 -69.32 30.60 47.94
C GLN A 91 -68.98 30.41 49.43
N GLN A 92 -67.70 30.51 49.78
CA GLN A 92 -67.14 31.52 50.71
C GLN A 92 -65.79 31.08 51.31
N GLN A 93 -64.80 31.96 51.12
CA GLN A 93 -63.76 32.42 52.04
C GLN A 93 -63.06 31.48 53.05
N GLN A 94 -61.73 31.66 53.02
CA GLN A 94 -60.73 31.65 54.11
C GLN A 94 -59.80 30.42 54.29
N GLN A 95 -58.52 30.75 54.05
CA GLN A 95 -57.30 30.40 54.78
C GLN A 95 -56.65 28.99 54.66
N GLN A 96 -55.39 29.08 54.23
CA GLN A 96 -54.19 28.32 54.61
C GLN A 96 -53.74 27.07 53.83
N GLN A 97 -52.50 27.22 53.33
CA GLN A 97 -51.42 26.23 53.14
C GLN A 97 -51.36 25.38 51.85
N GLN A 98 -50.47 25.85 50.97
CA GLN A 98 -49.44 25.12 50.18
C GLN A 98 -49.71 23.68 49.70
N ALA A 99 -49.79 23.49 48.38
CA ALA A 99 -48.72 22.90 47.55
C ALA A 99 -49.19 22.64 46.10
N GLY A 100 -48.31 22.84 45.11
CA GLY A 100 -48.49 22.27 43.76
C GLY A 100 -48.66 23.22 42.57
N LYS A 101 -47.92 24.34 42.48
CA LYS A 101 -47.86 25.12 41.23
C LYS A 101 -47.06 24.36 40.15
N LYS A 102 -47.76 23.62 39.27
CA LYS A 102 -47.22 23.23 37.96
C LYS A 102 -46.78 24.52 37.23
N LYS A 103 -45.47 24.67 36.97
CA LYS A 103 -44.90 25.81 36.25
C LYS A 103 -45.51 25.88 34.85
N ARG A 104 -46.43 26.81 34.63
CA ARG A 104 -46.94 27.17 33.30
C ARG A 104 -45.78 27.74 32.50
N TYR A 105 -45.25 27.00 31.54
CA TYR A 105 -44.19 27.48 30.65
C TYR A 105 -44.69 28.74 29.92
N HIS A 106 -43.97 29.84 30.06
CA HIS A 106 -44.26 31.08 29.34
C HIS A 106 -43.87 30.88 27.87
N ARG A 107 -44.85 30.84 26.98
CA ARG A 107 -44.63 30.75 25.52
C ARG A 107 -44.25 32.13 25.00
N HIS A 108 -43.24 32.21 24.13
CA HIS A 108 -42.86 33.47 23.49
C HIS A 108 -44.04 34.03 22.68
N THR A 109 -44.20 35.36 22.69
CA THR A 109 -45.23 36.04 21.90
C THR A 109 -44.90 36.01 20.40
N VAL A 110 -45.90 36.20 19.55
CA VAL A 110 -45.70 36.23 18.08
C VAL A 110 -44.67 37.29 17.68
N ARG A 111 -44.74 38.48 18.28
CA ARG A 111 -43.75 39.55 18.06
C ARG A 111 -42.33 39.11 18.48
N GLN A 112 -42.19 38.45 19.63
CA GLN A 112 -40.89 37.94 20.07
C GLN A 112 -40.31 36.90 19.10
N ILE A 113 -41.15 36.00 18.57
CA ILE A 113 -40.72 35.01 17.59
C ILE A 113 -40.30 35.68 16.29
N GLN A 114 -41.08 36.64 15.77
CA GLN A 114 -40.78 37.34 14.52
C GLN A 114 -39.43 38.08 14.56
N GLU A 115 -39.14 38.78 15.65
CA GLU A 115 -37.86 39.50 15.82
C GLU A 115 -36.68 38.54 15.96
N MET A 116 -36.85 37.42 16.69
CA MET A 116 -35.84 36.38 16.77
C MET A 116 -35.62 35.68 15.40
N GLU A 117 -36.68 35.47 14.62
CA GLU A 117 -36.60 34.92 13.26
C GLU A 117 -35.96 35.90 12.26
N ALA A 118 -36.23 37.20 12.38
CA ALA A 118 -35.61 38.24 11.56
C ALA A 118 -34.09 38.23 11.77
N LEU A 119 -33.64 38.26 13.03
CA LEU A 119 -32.22 38.19 13.33
C LEU A 119 -31.62 36.82 12.93
N PHE A 120 -32.36 35.72 13.05
CA PHE A 120 -31.88 34.40 12.62
C PHE A 120 -31.62 34.31 11.12
N LYS A 121 -32.44 34.97 10.29
CA LYS A 121 -32.24 35.03 8.82
C LYS A 121 -30.95 35.77 8.45
N GLU A 122 -30.61 36.82 9.20
CA GLU A 122 -29.39 37.59 8.99
C GLU A 122 -28.15 36.91 9.62
N CYS A 123 -28.31 36.35 10.82
CA CYS A 123 -27.23 35.73 11.59
C CYS A 123 -27.75 34.53 12.42
N PRO A 124 -27.57 33.29 11.94
CA PRO A 124 -27.98 32.08 12.66
C PRO A 124 -27.21 31.82 13.98
N HIS A 125 -26.07 32.50 14.15
CA HIS A 125 -25.15 32.39 15.30
C HIS A 125 -24.85 33.77 15.91
N PRO A 126 -25.83 34.41 16.57
CA PRO A 126 -25.62 35.75 17.13
C PRO A 126 -24.63 35.71 18.30
N ASP A 127 -23.74 36.70 18.34
CA ASP A 127 -22.74 36.86 19.40
C ASP A 127 -23.39 37.24 20.76
N ASP A 128 -22.60 37.29 21.84
CA ASP A 128 -23.14 37.62 23.17
C ASP A 128 -23.71 39.05 23.25
N LYS A 129 -23.17 40.01 22.47
CA LYS A 129 -23.62 41.40 22.46
C LYS A 129 -24.97 41.54 21.75
N GLN A 130 -25.12 40.90 20.60
CA GLN A 130 -26.36 40.82 19.83
C GLN A 130 -27.46 40.08 20.60
N ARG A 131 -27.11 38.97 21.27
CA ARG A 131 -28.06 38.27 22.16
C ARG A 131 -28.49 39.13 23.34
N LEU A 132 -27.58 39.90 23.94
CA LEU A 132 -27.91 40.80 25.03
C LEU A 132 -28.84 41.93 24.58
N LYS A 133 -28.54 42.56 23.43
CA LYS A 133 -29.39 43.60 22.84
C LYS A 133 -30.80 43.08 22.52
N LEU A 134 -30.88 41.94 21.82
CA LEU A 134 -32.16 41.31 21.49
C LEU A 134 -32.95 40.91 22.75
N SER A 135 -32.26 40.49 23.81
CA SER A 135 -32.92 40.18 25.09
C SER A 135 -33.54 41.40 25.75
N GLN A 136 -32.89 42.57 25.66
CA GLN A 136 -33.39 43.85 26.17
C GLN A 136 -34.60 44.32 25.35
N ASP A 137 -34.49 44.28 24.02
CA ASP A 137 -35.55 44.72 23.10
C ASP A 137 -36.83 43.88 23.22
N LEU A 138 -36.68 42.57 23.51
CA LEU A 138 -37.79 41.62 23.62
C LEU A 138 -38.31 41.40 25.05
N GLY A 139 -37.66 41.99 26.05
CA GLY A 139 -37.97 41.74 27.47
C GLY A 139 -37.78 40.28 27.89
N LEU A 140 -36.84 39.57 27.26
CA LEU A 140 -36.53 38.15 27.51
C LEU A 140 -35.23 38.01 28.29
N LYS A 141 -35.05 36.89 29.01
CA LYS A 141 -33.74 36.60 29.61
C LYS A 141 -32.75 36.19 28.49
N PRO A 142 -31.48 36.62 28.53
CA PRO A 142 -30.46 36.24 27.53
C PRO A 142 -30.35 34.72 27.29
N ARG A 143 -30.58 33.92 28.33
CA ARG A 143 -30.61 32.44 28.23
C ARG A 143 -31.78 31.92 27.38
N GLN A 144 -32.95 32.56 27.41
CA GLN A 144 -34.11 32.18 26.60
C GLN A 144 -33.83 32.43 25.11
N VAL A 145 -33.22 33.57 24.79
CA VAL A 145 -32.75 33.88 23.44
C VAL A 145 -31.72 32.84 22.98
N LYS A 146 -30.72 32.51 23.81
CA LYS A 146 -29.73 31.46 23.49
C LYS A 146 -30.38 30.10 23.17
N PHE A 147 -31.32 29.64 24.00
CA PHE A 147 -32.01 28.37 23.78
C PHE A 147 -32.93 28.41 22.56
N TRP A 148 -33.57 29.54 22.29
CA TRP A 148 -34.38 29.69 21.09
C TRP A 148 -33.54 29.53 19.82
N PHE A 149 -32.38 30.19 19.73
CA PHE A 149 -31.48 30.05 18.57
C PHE A 149 -30.87 28.64 18.45
N GLN A 150 -30.56 27.98 19.57
CA GLN A 150 -30.12 26.57 19.55
C GLN A 150 -31.22 25.65 19.01
N ASN A 151 -32.44 25.74 19.56
CA ASN A 151 -33.57 24.92 19.12
C ASN A 151 -33.95 25.21 17.67
N ARG A 152 -33.87 26.47 17.23
CA ARG A 152 -34.18 26.86 15.86
C ARG A 152 -33.19 26.26 14.86
N ARG A 153 -31.90 26.20 15.19
CA ARG A 153 -30.90 25.50 14.34
C ARG A 153 -31.17 24.00 14.27
N THR A 154 -31.47 23.35 15.40
CA THR A 154 -31.81 21.92 15.42
C THR A 154 -33.06 21.64 14.57
N GLN A 155 -34.07 22.51 14.64
CA GLN A 155 -35.28 22.40 13.83
C GLN A 155 -35.00 22.57 12.33
N MET A 156 -34.20 23.57 11.96
CA MET A 156 -33.79 23.78 10.55
C MET A 156 -33.02 22.58 10.00
N LYS A 157 -32.06 22.05 10.76
CA LYS A 157 -31.31 20.85 10.36
C LYS A 157 -32.24 19.65 10.15
N ALA A 158 -33.13 19.39 11.10
CA ALA A 158 -34.10 18.29 10.96
C ALA A 158 -35.08 18.48 9.79
N GLN A 159 -35.39 19.72 9.40
CA GLN A 159 -36.22 20.01 8.23
C GLN A 159 -35.45 19.79 6.92
N GLN A 160 -34.19 20.21 6.88
CA GLN A 160 -33.29 19.97 5.75
C GLN A 160 -33.04 18.46 5.55
N ASP A 161 -32.72 17.73 6.62
CA ASP A 161 -32.49 16.29 6.56
C ASP A 161 -33.73 15.53 6.00
N ARG A 162 -34.94 16.01 6.32
CA ARG A 162 -36.18 15.44 5.78
C ARG A 162 -36.36 15.76 4.29
N SER A 163 -36.08 16.99 3.85
CA SER A 163 -36.17 17.33 2.42
C SER A 163 -35.13 16.56 1.61
N ASP A 164 -33.91 16.44 2.14
CA ASP A 164 -32.83 15.69 1.48
C ASP A 164 -33.17 14.20 1.39
N ASN A 165 -33.78 13.62 2.44
CA ASN A 165 -34.24 12.23 2.38
C ASN A 165 -35.33 12.00 1.32
N VAL A 166 -36.22 12.97 1.10
CA VAL A 166 -37.24 12.89 0.05
C VAL A 166 -36.59 12.94 -1.34
N ILE A 167 -35.61 13.83 -1.54
CA ILE A 167 -34.86 13.92 -2.80
C ILE A 167 -34.10 12.61 -3.08
N LEU A 168 -33.38 12.09 -2.08
CA LEU A 168 -32.63 10.84 -2.20
C LEU A 168 -33.53 9.63 -2.51
N ARG A 169 -34.75 9.58 -1.95
CA ARG A 169 -35.72 8.54 -2.30
C ARG A 169 -36.19 8.67 -3.75
N ALA A 170 -36.49 9.88 -4.20
CA ALA A 170 -36.88 10.12 -5.59
C ALA A 170 -35.75 9.77 -6.58
N GLU A 171 -34.50 10.11 -6.24
CA GLU A 171 -33.33 9.75 -7.04
C GLU A 171 -33.08 8.23 -7.04
N ASN A 172 -33.27 7.55 -5.90
CA ASN A 172 -33.19 6.10 -5.82
C ASN A 172 -34.22 5.40 -6.71
N ASP A 173 -35.46 5.90 -6.71
CA ASP A 173 -36.52 5.38 -7.58
C ASP A 173 -36.24 5.68 -9.07
N ASN A 174 -35.65 6.83 -9.38
CA ASN A 174 -35.20 7.15 -10.73
C ASN A 174 -34.06 6.22 -11.19
N LEU A 175 -33.07 5.97 -10.33
CA LEU A 175 -31.96 5.05 -10.60
C LEU A 175 -32.46 3.61 -10.78
N LYS A 176 -33.47 3.18 -10.01
CA LYS A 176 -34.12 1.87 -10.21
C LYS A 176 -34.81 1.78 -11.57
N ASN A 177 -35.53 2.81 -11.96
CA ASN A 177 -36.18 2.86 -13.28
C ASN A 177 -35.15 2.85 -14.42
N GLU A 178 -34.05 3.59 -14.28
CA GLU A 178 -32.98 3.61 -15.28
C GLU A 178 -32.25 2.26 -15.33
N ASN A 179 -32.01 1.63 -14.19
CA ASN A 179 -31.45 0.28 -14.13
C ASN A 179 -32.38 -0.73 -14.83
N TYR A 180 -33.68 -0.66 -14.60
CA TYR A 180 -34.67 -1.50 -15.29
C TYR A 180 -34.66 -1.26 -16.81
N ARG A 181 -34.57 0.01 -17.24
CA ARG A 181 -34.48 0.38 -18.66
C ARG A 181 -33.20 -0.14 -19.31
N LEU A 182 -32.06 0.00 -18.65
CA LEU A 182 -30.77 -0.51 -19.11
C LEU A 182 -30.76 -2.04 -19.18
N GLN A 183 -31.33 -2.73 -18.20
CA GLN A 183 -31.50 -4.19 -18.25
C GLN A 183 -32.39 -4.62 -19.42
N ALA A 184 -33.47 -3.89 -19.70
CA ALA A 184 -34.34 -4.17 -20.84
C ALA A 184 -33.61 -3.93 -22.18
N ALA A 185 -32.83 -2.85 -22.29
CA ALA A 185 -32.03 -2.56 -23.48
C ALA A 185 -30.94 -3.62 -23.71
N LEU A 186 -30.27 -4.07 -22.66
CA LEU A 186 -29.27 -5.15 -22.72
C LEU A 186 -29.90 -6.47 -23.20
N ARG A 187 -31.12 -6.77 -22.76
CA ARG A 187 -31.88 -7.95 -23.23
C ARG A 187 -32.30 -7.87 -24.70
N SER A 188 -32.33 -6.68 -25.30
CA SER A 188 -32.73 -6.48 -26.70
C SER A 188 -31.55 -6.36 -27.67
N ILE A 189 -30.31 -6.52 -27.22
CA ILE A 189 -29.14 -6.49 -28.10
C ILE A 189 -29.11 -7.80 -28.90
N MET A 190 -29.15 -7.69 -30.23
CA MET A 190 -29.01 -8.82 -31.15
C MET A 190 -27.70 -8.72 -31.92
N CYS A 191 -27.09 -9.86 -32.19
CA CYS A 191 -25.86 -9.94 -32.97
C CYS A 191 -26.13 -9.53 -34.43
N PRO A 192 -25.45 -8.51 -34.97
CA PRO A 192 -25.66 -8.06 -36.34
C PRO A 192 -25.20 -9.07 -37.40
N THR A 193 -24.42 -10.09 -37.03
CA THR A 193 -23.90 -11.12 -37.96
C THR A 193 -24.81 -12.33 -38.11
N CYS A 194 -25.57 -12.71 -37.07
CA CYS A 194 -26.43 -13.90 -37.11
C CYS A 194 -27.88 -13.68 -36.65
N GLY A 195 -28.23 -12.47 -36.19
CA GLY A 195 -29.59 -12.15 -35.73
C GLY A 195 -30.00 -12.83 -34.41
N GLY A 196 -29.09 -13.55 -33.74
CA GLY A 196 -29.34 -14.17 -32.45
C GLY A 196 -29.27 -13.18 -31.27
N PRO A 197 -30.02 -13.41 -30.18
CA PRO A 197 -29.91 -12.61 -28.96
C PRO A 197 -28.50 -12.69 -28.38
N ALA A 198 -27.92 -11.55 -27.98
CA ALA A 198 -26.60 -11.50 -27.37
C ALA A 198 -26.67 -12.06 -25.94
N MET A 199 -26.45 -13.37 -25.80
CA MET A 199 -26.39 -14.04 -24.50
C MET A 199 -25.05 -13.71 -23.82
N LEU A 200 -25.04 -12.71 -22.94
CA LEU A 200 -24.04 -12.62 -21.87
C LEU A 200 -24.53 -13.48 -20.71
N GLY A 201 -24.02 -14.70 -20.63
CA GLY A 201 -24.05 -15.58 -19.46
C GLY A 201 -25.43 -15.86 -18.87
N GLU A 202 -26.18 -16.80 -19.46
CA GLU A 202 -27.14 -17.54 -18.64
C GLU A 202 -26.36 -18.33 -17.59
N MET A 203 -26.62 -17.99 -16.33
CA MET A 203 -26.46 -18.85 -15.17
C MET A 203 -26.95 -20.26 -15.52
N GLY A 204 -26.07 -21.25 -15.57
CA GLY A 204 -26.44 -22.61 -15.93
C GLY A 204 -27.57 -23.13 -15.04
N TYR A 205 -28.47 -23.94 -15.60
CA TYR A 205 -29.60 -24.52 -14.87
C TYR A 205 -29.15 -25.21 -13.57
N ASP A 206 -27.97 -25.83 -13.60
CA ASP A 206 -27.31 -26.44 -12.44
C ASP A 206 -26.90 -25.43 -11.36
N GLU A 207 -26.43 -24.24 -11.74
CA GLU A 207 -26.03 -23.19 -10.80
C GLU A 207 -27.25 -22.52 -10.14
N GLN A 208 -28.36 -22.38 -10.88
CA GLN A 208 -29.63 -21.93 -10.31
C GLN A 208 -30.23 -22.97 -9.37
N GLN A 209 -30.15 -24.25 -9.71
CA GLN A 209 -30.59 -25.35 -8.86
C GLN A 209 -29.75 -25.45 -7.58
N LEU A 210 -28.42 -25.29 -7.67
CA LEU A 210 -27.51 -25.21 -6.52
C LEU A 210 -27.82 -24.05 -5.58
N ARG A 211 -28.27 -22.90 -6.09
CA ARG A 211 -28.68 -21.77 -5.24
C ARG A 211 -30.01 -22.03 -4.53
N LEU A 212 -30.95 -22.68 -5.20
CA LEU A 212 -32.21 -23.10 -4.59
C LEU A 212 -31.98 -24.18 -3.52
N GLU A 213 -31.11 -25.15 -3.78
CA GLU A 213 -30.71 -26.20 -2.83
C GLU A 213 -30.00 -25.58 -1.62
N ASN A 214 -29.05 -24.66 -1.83
CA ASN A 214 -28.36 -23.96 -0.74
C ASN A 214 -29.29 -23.08 0.09
N ALA A 215 -30.27 -22.41 -0.54
CA ALA A 215 -31.27 -21.63 0.18
C ALA A 215 -32.14 -22.54 1.06
N ARG A 216 -32.56 -23.69 0.52
CA ARG A 216 -33.33 -24.70 1.26
C ARG A 216 -32.51 -25.30 2.42
N LEU A 217 -31.24 -25.66 2.19
CA LEU A 217 -30.36 -26.22 3.21
C LEU A 217 -30.07 -25.21 4.33
N LYS A 218 -29.97 -23.92 4.02
CA LYS A 218 -29.88 -22.86 5.03
C LYS A 218 -31.14 -22.78 5.88
N GLU A 219 -32.31 -22.88 5.28
CA GLU A 219 -33.59 -22.86 6.00
C GLU A 219 -33.75 -24.11 6.89
N GLU A 220 -33.35 -25.30 6.40
CA GLU A 220 -33.28 -26.53 7.21
C GLU A 220 -32.31 -26.37 8.38
N PHE A 221 -31.12 -25.82 8.14
CA PHE A 221 -30.13 -25.57 9.19
C PHE A 221 -30.66 -24.61 10.26
N GLU A 222 -31.27 -23.49 9.87
CA GLU A 222 -31.89 -22.55 10.81
C GLU A 222 -33.02 -23.20 11.61
N ARG A 223 -33.83 -24.07 10.98
CA ARG A 223 -34.90 -24.80 11.65
C ARG A 223 -34.36 -25.81 12.67
N VAL A 224 -33.29 -26.53 12.31
CA VAL A 224 -32.60 -27.46 13.22
C VAL A 224 -31.94 -26.70 14.36
N CYS A 225 -31.29 -25.56 14.10
CA CYS A 225 -30.76 -24.68 15.14
C CYS A 225 -31.85 -24.15 16.09
N CYS A 226 -33.03 -23.81 15.56
CA CYS A 226 -34.18 -23.42 16.38
C CYS A 226 -34.69 -24.58 17.25
N LEU A 227 -34.76 -25.81 16.71
CA LEU A 227 -35.16 -27.00 17.47
C LEU A 227 -34.15 -27.36 18.57
N VAL A 228 -32.85 -27.25 18.28
CA VAL A 228 -31.76 -27.42 19.26
C VAL A 228 -31.85 -26.35 20.36
N SER A 229 -32.19 -25.11 19.99
CA SER A 229 -32.42 -24.02 20.96
C SER A 229 -33.66 -24.25 21.84
N GLN A 230 -34.67 -24.96 21.33
CA GLN A 230 -35.88 -25.31 22.09
C GLN A 230 -35.69 -26.51 23.03
N TYR A 231 -34.78 -27.43 22.74
CA TYR A 231 -34.47 -28.56 23.63
C TYR A 231 -33.52 -28.22 24.79
N ASN A 232 -32.82 -27.07 24.73
CA ASN A 232 -31.96 -26.58 25.81
C ASN A 232 -32.67 -25.58 26.76
N GLY A 233 -33.97 -25.75 26.99
CA GLY A 233 -34.76 -24.90 27.87
C GLY A 233 -34.69 -25.25 29.36
N ARG A 234 -33.94 -24.47 30.15
CA ARG A 234 -34.41 -23.97 31.45
C ARG A 234 -34.35 -22.43 31.43
N GLY A 235 -35.52 -21.77 31.39
CA GLY A 235 -35.67 -20.29 31.38
C GLY A 235 -35.74 -19.68 32.79
N PRO A 236 -36.46 -18.56 33.01
CA PRO A 236 -36.54 -17.29 32.26
C PRO A 236 -36.29 -16.04 33.16
N MET A 237 -35.78 -14.91 32.63
CA MET A 237 -36.11 -13.53 33.07
C MET A 237 -35.47 -12.46 32.15
N GLN A 238 -36.29 -11.47 31.75
CA GLN A 238 -35.99 -10.25 30.98
C GLN A 238 -35.04 -9.28 31.75
N GLY A 239 -34.25 -8.39 31.15
CA GLY A 239 -34.08 -8.00 29.76
C GLY A 239 -32.93 -6.98 29.54
N LEU A 240 -32.34 -7.11 28.35
CA LEU A 240 -31.74 -6.10 27.44
C LEU A 240 -30.52 -5.26 27.84
N GLY A 241 -29.40 -5.65 27.22
CA GLY A 241 -28.22 -4.85 26.90
C GLY A 241 -27.15 -5.75 26.27
N ALA A 242 -27.22 -6.00 24.96
CA ALA A 242 -26.36 -6.97 24.26
C ALA A 242 -24.91 -6.48 24.09
N PRO A 243 -23.91 -7.35 24.33
CA PRO A 243 -22.68 -7.37 23.56
C PRO A 243 -22.57 -8.67 22.75
N ASN A 244 -22.13 -8.55 21.50
CA ASN A 244 -21.74 -9.66 20.62
C ASN A 244 -20.54 -10.45 21.20
N PRO A 245 -20.53 -11.78 21.03
CA PRO A 245 -19.30 -12.52 20.78
C PRO A 245 -19.44 -13.35 19.49
N LEU A 246 -18.64 -13.06 18.47
CA LEU A 246 -17.43 -13.82 18.09
C LEU A 246 -17.74 -15.23 17.56
N LEU A 247 -17.71 -15.38 16.24
CA LEU A 247 -17.58 -16.67 15.55
C LEU A 247 -16.09 -17.01 15.36
N PRO A 248 -15.67 -18.27 15.57
CA PRO A 248 -14.34 -18.74 15.22
C PRO A 248 -14.30 -19.20 13.74
N PRO A 249 -13.10 -19.29 13.11
CA PRO A 249 -12.96 -19.75 11.74
C PRO A 249 -12.79 -21.28 11.70
N SER A 250 -13.40 -21.94 10.72
CA SER A 250 -13.09 -23.31 10.33
C SER A 250 -12.99 -23.42 8.81
N LEU A 251 -11.74 -23.50 8.34
CA LEU A 251 -11.28 -24.31 7.20
C LEU A 251 -11.60 -25.81 7.52
N GLU A 252 -11.85 -26.76 6.62
CA GLU A 252 -11.15 -27.16 5.39
C GLU A 252 -11.90 -28.35 4.69
N LEU A 253 -11.75 -28.47 3.35
CA LEU A 253 -11.64 -29.67 2.45
C LEU A 253 -12.76 -30.76 2.43
N ASP A 254 -13.10 -31.47 1.32
CA ASP A 254 -12.26 -31.96 0.23
C ASP A 254 -13.05 -32.53 -1.01
N MET A 255 -12.30 -32.72 -2.10
CA MET A 255 -12.27 -33.83 -3.08
C MET A 255 -13.37 -34.08 -4.16
N SER A 256 -12.98 -33.70 -5.39
CA SER A 256 -12.75 -34.53 -6.59
C SER A 256 -13.83 -35.47 -7.17
N THR A 257 -14.13 -35.26 -8.46
CA THR A 257 -14.37 -36.36 -9.42
C THR A 257 -13.85 -36.00 -10.82
N ASN A 258 -12.91 -36.80 -11.32
CA ASN A 258 -12.48 -36.88 -12.71
C ASN A 258 -13.57 -37.53 -13.59
N ASN A 259 -13.72 -37.08 -14.84
CA ASN A 259 -13.80 -37.90 -16.08
C ASN A 259 -14.47 -37.11 -17.23
N PHE A 260 -13.74 -36.81 -18.31
CA PHE A 260 -13.84 -37.53 -19.59
C PHE A 260 -12.97 -36.86 -20.68
N SER A 261 -12.34 -37.74 -21.47
CA SER A 261 -11.44 -37.49 -22.59
C SER A 261 -12.19 -37.39 -23.93
N SER A 262 -11.72 -36.53 -24.86
CA SER A 262 -11.73 -36.74 -26.33
C SER A 262 -10.96 -35.59 -27.02
N LYS A 263 -9.71 -35.78 -27.44
CA LYS A 263 -9.25 -36.05 -28.84
C LYS A 263 -9.95 -35.24 -29.95
N PHE A 264 -9.18 -34.41 -30.68
CA PHE A 264 -9.00 -34.51 -32.15
C PHE A 264 -7.80 -33.66 -32.62
N GLU A 265 -7.01 -34.24 -33.55
CA GLU A 265 -5.82 -33.68 -34.23
C GLU A 265 -6.18 -32.92 -35.52
N ASP A 266 -5.31 -31.98 -35.91
CA ASP A 266 -4.68 -31.80 -37.24
C ASP A 266 -4.55 -30.35 -37.77
N GLN A 267 -3.31 -30.00 -38.13
CA GLN A 267 -2.80 -28.84 -38.89
C GLN A 267 -2.74 -29.21 -40.42
N PRO A 268 -2.23 -28.40 -41.42
CA PRO A 268 -1.33 -27.22 -41.38
C PRO A 268 -1.55 -26.05 -42.44
N ASN A 269 -0.69 -25.01 -42.33
CA ASN A 269 -0.17 -24.03 -43.34
C ASN A 269 -1.08 -22.92 -43.94
N CYS A 270 -0.65 -21.68 -44.28
CA CYS A 270 0.62 -20.93 -44.32
C CYS A 270 0.35 -19.40 -44.53
N ALA A 271 1.26 -18.53 -44.02
CA ALA A 271 1.62 -17.14 -44.40
C ALA A 271 0.59 -16.01 -44.58
N ASP A 272 0.62 -14.97 -43.73
CA ASP A 272 1.26 -13.67 -44.04
C ASP A 272 1.20 -12.68 -42.85
N MET A 273 2.19 -11.79 -42.76
CA MET A 273 2.54 -10.93 -41.63
C MET A 273 1.67 -9.68 -41.45
N VAL A 274 1.19 -9.39 -40.22
CA VAL A 274 1.11 -8.03 -39.60
C VAL A 274 1.13 -8.18 -38.06
N PRO A 275 1.96 -7.45 -37.28
CA PRO A 275 1.93 -7.54 -35.83
C PRO A 275 0.76 -6.72 -35.27
N VAL A 276 -0.27 -7.41 -34.77
CA VAL A 276 -1.38 -6.82 -34.00
C VAL A 276 -1.01 -6.90 -32.51
N PRO A 277 -1.22 -5.85 -31.69
CA PRO A 277 -0.89 -5.86 -30.27
C PRO A 277 -1.69 -6.95 -29.53
N LEU A 278 -0.98 -7.87 -28.88
CA LEU A 278 -1.57 -8.92 -28.07
C LEU A 278 -2.38 -8.31 -26.91
N LEU A 279 -3.67 -8.68 -26.86
CA LEU A 279 -4.51 -8.56 -25.69
C LEU A 279 -3.87 -9.34 -24.53
N MET A 280 -3.67 -8.65 -23.41
CA MET A 280 -3.28 -9.24 -22.12
C MET A 280 -4.34 -10.28 -21.70
N PRO A 281 -3.97 -11.49 -21.26
CA PRO A 281 -4.91 -12.37 -20.58
C PRO A 281 -5.18 -11.84 -19.17
N ASP A 282 -6.42 -12.01 -18.70
CA ASP A 282 -6.90 -11.57 -17.39
C ASP A 282 -5.98 -12.03 -16.26
N GLN A 283 -5.40 -11.04 -15.57
CA GLN A 283 -4.67 -11.21 -14.33
C GLN A 283 -5.66 -11.39 -13.18
N ASN A 284 -6.15 -12.62 -13.00
CA ASN A 284 -6.37 -13.22 -11.69
C ASN A 284 -6.83 -14.67 -11.89
N ASN A 285 -6.16 -15.59 -11.19
CA ASN A 285 -6.48 -17.00 -11.01
C ASN A 285 -6.24 -18.05 -12.13
N SER A 286 -5.88 -17.71 -13.37
CA SER A 286 -5.71 -18.75 -14.42
C SER A 286 -4.29 -19.28 -14.66
N GLN A 287 -3.25 -18.68 -14.05
CA GLN A 287 -1.84 -19.05 -14.35
C GLN A 287 -1.27 -20.22 -13.53
N PHE A 288 -2.00 -20.77 -12.55
CA PHE A 288 -1.47 -21.76 -11.61
C PHE A 288 -2.06 -23.17 -11.74
N SER A 289 -2.90 -23.43 -12.74
CA SER A 289 -3.40 -24.78 -13.02
C SER A 289 -2.32 -25.63 -13.69
N GLY A 290 -1.35 -26.12 -12.90
CA GLY A 290 -0.30 -27.02 -13.38
C GLY A 290 1.05 -26.97 -12.64
N GLY A 291 1.11 -26.49 -11.39
CA GLY A 291 2.35 -26.52 -10.60
C GLY A 291 2.83 -27.95 -10.29
N PRO A 292 4.12 -28.13 -9.94
CA PRO A 292 4.66 -29.44 -9.56
C PRO A 292 3.92 -30.00 -8.34
N MET A 293 3.76 -31.32 -8.31
CA MET A 293 3.19 -32.05 -7.18
C MET A 293 4.12 -33.21 -6.81
N ILE A 294 4.28 -33.46 -5.51
CA ILE A 294 4.98 -34.63 -5.00
C ILE A 294 4.02 -35.83 -5.02
N LEU A 295 4.42 -36.88 -5.73
CA LEU A 295 3.70 -38.14 -5.78
C LEU A 295 3.86 -38.92 -4.46
N GLU A 296 2.91 -39.81 -4.16
CA GLU A 296 2.94 -40.58 -2.90
C GLU A 296 4.23 -41.41 -2.75
N GLU A 297 4.71 -41.97 -3.87
CA GLU A 297 5.94 -42.77 -3.94
C GLU A 297 7.20 -41.94 -3.67
N GLU A 298 7.16 -40.63 -3.98
CA GLU A 298 8.27 -39.70 -3.82
C GLU A 298 8.35 -39.12 -2.40
N LYS A 299 7.28 -39.21 -1.59
CA LYS A 299 7.25 -38.62 -0.24
C LYS A 299 8.34 -39.16 0.67
N SER A 300 8.63 -40.46 0.58
CA SER A 300 9.68 -41.09 1.40
C SER A 300 11.07 -40.55 1.06
N LEU A 301 11.36 -40.38 -0.24
CA LEU A 301 12.60 -39.79 -0.72
C LEU A 301 12.68 -38.29 -0.38
N ALA A 302 11.58 -37.56 -0.52
CA ALA A 302 11.50 -36.15 -0.13
C ALA A 302 11.81 -35.95 1.35
N MET A 303 11.34 -36.87 2.21
CA MET A 303 11.63 -36.85 3.65
C MET A 303 13.11 -37.16 3.95
N GLU A 304 13.72 -38.12 3.25
CA GLU A 304 15.16 -38.41 3.38
C GLU A 304 16.02 -37.20 2.99
N LEU A 305 15.67 -36.55 1.86
CA LEU A 305 16.32 -35.32 1.41
C LEU A 305 16.11 -34.17 2.40
N ALA A 306 14.95 -34.09 3.05
CA ALA A 306 14.67 -33.08 4.07
C ALA A 306 15.59 -33.23 5.29
N LEU A 307 15.80 -34.47 5.77
CA LEU A 307 16.70 -34.75 6.89
C LEU A 307 18.17 -34.44 6.53
N SER A 308 18.61 -34.84 5.34
CA SER A 308 19.96 -34.51 4.85
C SER A 308 20.19 -33.00 4.71
N SER A 309 19.20 -32.29 4.13
CA SER A 309 19.25 -30.83 3.98
C SER A 309 19.23 -30.12 5.33
N MET A 310 18.51 -30.67 6.31
CA MET A 310 18.50 -30.16 7.68
C MET A 310 19.89 -30.27 8.33
N ASP A 311 20.54 -31.44 8.23
CA ASP A 311 21.91 -31.64 8.73
C ASP A 311 22.91 -30.70 8.05
N GLU A 312 22.74 -30.45 6.75
CA GLU A 312 23.53 -29.47 6.00
C GLU A 312 23.33 -28.05 6.54
N LEU A 313 22.08 -27.60 6.67
CA LEU A 313 21.75 -26.27 7.21
C LEU A 313 22.33 -26.09 8.62
N VAL A 314 22.17 -27.09 9.49
CA VAL A 314 22.70 -27.04 10.87
C VAL A 314 24.21 -26.86 10.86
N LYS A 315 24.93 -27.67 10.08
CA LYS A 315 26.39 -27.54 9.93
C LYS A 315 26.78 -26.18 9.35
N MET A 316 26.07 -25.67 8.33
CA MET A 316 26.35 -24.35 7.77
C MET A 316 26.14 -23.22 8.80
N CYS A 317 25.13 -23.33 9.66
CA CYS A 317 24.87 -22.36 10.72
C CYS A 317 25.91 -22.40 11.84
N THR A 318 26.46 -23.57 12.21
CA THR A 318 27.36 -23.72 13.36
C THR A 318 28.85 -23.69 13.03
N SER A 319 29.24 -23.99 11.78
CA SER A 319 30.66 -24.05 11.38
C SER A 319 31.28 -22.66 11.26
N SER A 320 32.59 -22.54 11.40
CA SER A 320 33.33 -21.27 11.20
C SER A 320 34.33 -21.43 10.05
N ASP A 321 35.51 -20.81 10.14
CA ASP A 321 36.64 -21.14 9.27
C ASP A 321 36.93 -22.65 9.30
N PRO A 322 37.24 -23.30 8.15
CA PRO A 322 37.48 -22.70 6.84
C PRO A 322 36.23 -22.64 5.93
N LEU A 323 35.06 -23.09 6.40
CA LEU A 323 33.83 -23.13 5.60
C LEU A 323 33.34 -21.71 5.27
N TRP A 324 33.40 -20.82 6.25
CA TRP A 324 33.03 -19.41 6.11
C TRP A 324 34.28 -18.55 6.19
N ILE A 325 34.59 -17.84 5.10
CA ILE A 325 35.72 -16.92 5.03
C ILE A 325 35.21 -15.53 5.40
N ARG A 326 35.83 -14.91 6.40
CA ARG A 326 35.58 -13.51 6.74
C ARG A 326 36.35 -12.60 5.79
N ALA A 327 35.64 -11.65 5.17
CA ALA A 327 36.30 -10.60 4.40
C ALA A 327 37.20 -9.76 5.31
N SER A 328 38.44 -9.50 4.88
CA SER A 328 39.51 -8.85 5.65
C SER A 328 39.21 -7.42 6.13
N ASN A 329 38.11 -6.83 5.65
CA ASN A 329 37.74 -5.43 5.85
C ASN A 329 36.42 -5.39 6.63
N ASP A 330 36.51 -5.44 7.96
CA ASP A 330 35.58 -5.05 9.06
C ASP A 330 34.04 -5.11 8.89
N SER A 331 33.53 -5.71 7.82
CA SER A 331 32.10 -5.70 7.45
C SER A 331 31.33 -6.87 8.05
N GLY A 332 31.98 -7.72 8.84
CA GLY A 332 31.38 -8.93 9.41
C GLY A 332 30.84 -9.93 8.37
N LYS A 333 31.13 -9.71 7.08
CA LYS A 333 30.58 -10.47 5.97
C LYS A 333 31.33 -11.79 5.81
N GLU A 334 30.57 -12.88 5.94
CA GLU A 334 31.05 -14.24 5.76
C GLU A 334 30.63 -14.75 4.37
N VAL A 335 31.62 -15.16 3.58
CA VAL A 335 31.42 -15.74 2.24
C VAL A 335 31.74 -17.23 2.31
N LEU A 336 30.95 -18.05 1.64
CA LEU A 336 31.15 -19.49 1.62
C LEU A 336 32.41 -19.86 0.83
N ASN A 337 33.26 -20.68 1.44
CA ASN A 337 34.32 -21.38 0.72
C ASN A 337 33.73 -22.57 -0.03
N VAL A 338 33.56 -22.43 -1.35
CA VAL A 338 32.94 -23.43 -2.21
C VAL A 338 33.71 -24.75 -2.25
N GLU A 339 35.05 -24.70 -2.14
CA GLU A 339 35.90 -25.90 -2.13
C GLU A 339 35.70 -26.70 -0.84
N GLU A 340 35.72 -26.02 0.31
CA GLU A 340 35.48 -26.65 1.61
C GLU A 340 34.05 -27.15 1.74
N TYR A 341 33.08 -26.39 1.24
CA TYR A 341 31.69 -26.84 1.16
C TYR A 341 31.58 -28.13 0.32
N SER A 342 32.20 -28.18 -0.86
CA SER A 342 32.19 -29.37 -1.72
C SER A 342 32.85 -30.59 -1.07
N ARG A 343 33.87 -30.37 -0.23
CA ARG A 343 34.52 -31.43 0.55
C ARG A 343 33.63 -31.94 1.70
N MET A 344 32.89 -31.05 2.35
CA MET A 344 32.01 -31.38 3.48
C MET A 344 30.68 -32.03 3.03
N PHE A 345 30.17 -31.64 1.87
CA PHE A 345 28.88 -32.07 1.33
C PHE A 345 29.03 -32.62 -0.09
N PRO A 346 29.52 -33.85 -0.25
CA PRO A 346 29.61 -34.50 -1.56
C PRO A 346 28.20 -34.79 -2.09
N TRP A 347 27.64 -33.87 -2.87
CA TRP A 347 26.35 -34.05 -3.55
C TRP A 347 26.48 -35.18 -4.60
N PRO A 348 25.44 -36.00 -4.83
CA PRO A 348 25.51 -37.06 -5.85
C PRO A 348 25.87 -36.48 -7.22
N VAL A 349 27.05 -36.85 -7.70
CA VAL A 349 27.61 -36.50 -9.01
C VAL A 349 26.79 -37.20 -10.08
N GLY A 350 25.76 -36.51 -10.59
CA GLY A 350 24.86 -37.08 -11.61
C GLY A 350 24.15 -36.08 -12.52
N VAL A 351 24.16 -34.78 -12.19
CA VAL A 351 23.64 -33.74 -13.10
C VAL A 351 24.83 -33.15 -13.84
N LYS A 352 24.88 -33.36 -15.16
CA LYS A 352 25.87 -32.73 -16.03
C LYS A 352 25.88 -31.23 -15.73
N GLN A 353 27.04 -30.70 -15.35
CA GLN A 353 27.31 -29.27 -15.51
C GLN A 353 27.26 -29.01 -17.01
N ASN A 354 26.07 -28.74 -17.55
CA ASN A 354 25.95 -28.18 -18.88
C ASN A 354 26.68 -26.84 -18.83
N GLY A 355 27.69 -26.67 -19.68
CA GLY A 355 28.67 -25.59 -19.61
C GLY A 355 28.13 -24.21 -19.98
N ASN A 356 27.21 -23.68 -19.17
CA ASN A 356 26.84 -22.27 -19.11
C ASN A 356 27.02 -21.73 -17.67
N GLU A 357 27.37 -20.45 -17.56
CA GLU A 357 27.82 -19.67 -16.39
C GLU A 357 26.81 -19.65 -15.22
N LEU A 358 26.71 -20.73 -14.45
CA LEU A 358 25.97 -20.75 -13.18
C LEU A 358 26.86 -20.27 -12.04
N LYS A 359 26.40 -19.28 -11.29
CA LYS A 359 27.08 -18.73 -10.11
C LYS A 359 26.45 -19.24 -8.83
N ILE A 360 27.29 -19.66 -7.87
CA ILE A 360 26.87 -20.01 -6.51
C ILE A 360 26.91 -18.74 -5.65
N GLU A 361 25.79 -18.43 -5.01
CA GLU A 361 25.65 -17.35 -4.03
C GLU A 361 25.34 -17.96 -2.66
N ALA A 362 26.18 -17.68 -1.66
CA ALA A 362 25.96 -18.19 -0.30
C ALA A 362 26.41 -17.17 0.76
N THR A 363 25.51 -16.85 1.68
CA THR A 363 25.74 -15.90 2.77
C THR A 363 25.12 -16.40 4.06
N ARG A 364 25.72 -16.01 5.19
CA ARG A 364 25.22 -16.27 6.53
C ARG A 364 25.19 -15.00 7.36
N SER A 365 24.19 -14.87 8.22
CA SER A 365 24.14 -13.81 9.22
C SER A 365 23.40 -14.30 10.47
N SER A 366 23.55 -13.60 11.60
CA SER A 366 22.86 -13.91 12.86
C SER A 366 22.43 -12.63 13.56
N ALA A 367 21.21 -12.61 14.09
CA ALA A 367 20.63 -11.46 14.78
C ALA A 367 19.73 -11.92 15.93
N VAL A 368 19.47 -11.02 16.89
CA VAL A 368 18.48 -11.24 17.95
C VAL A 368 17.24 -10.43 17.60
N VAL A 369 16.07 -11.08 17.62
CA VAL A 369 14.79 -10.46 17.29
C VAL A 369 13.83 -10.53 18.47
N ILE A 370 13.01 -9.50 18.64
CA ILE A 370 12.12 -9.35 19.79
C ILE A 370 10.81 -10.14 19.63
N MET A 371 10.94 -11.42 19.29
CA MET A 371 9.82 -12.33 19.06
C MET A 371 10.22 -13.74 19.51
N ASN A 372 9.28 -14.52 20.02
CA ASN A 372 9.54 -15.90 20.41
C ASN A 372 9.57 -16.84 19.19
N SER A 373 10.20 -18.01 19.36
CA SER A 373 10.40 -18.96 18.26
C SER A 373 9.10 -19.48 17.66
N ILE A 374 8.10 -19.78 18.49
CA ILE A 374 6.81 -20.31 18.04
C ILE A 374 6.12 -19.34 17.08
N THR A 375 6.08 -18.05 17.44
CA THR A 375 5.47 -17.01 16.60
C THR A 375 6.22 -16.84 15.28
N LEU A 376 7.55 -16.93 15.30
CA LEU A 376 8.37 -16.86 14.09
C LEU A 376 8.14 -18.08 13.18
N VAL A 377 8.11 -19.29 13.74
CA VAL A 377 7.85 -20.52 13.00
C VAL A 377 6.46 -20.48 12.36
N ASP A 378 5.43 -20.09 13.12
CA ASP A 378 4.07 -19.92 12.60
C ASP A 378 4.00 -18.89 11.47
N ALA A 379 4.78 -17.81 11.56
CA ALA A 379 4.82 -16.77 10.54
C ALA A 379 5.60 -17.20 9.28
N PHE A 380 6.62 -18.05 9.41
CA PHE A 380 7.38 -18.56 8.27
C PHE A 380 6.67 -19.70 7.53
N LEU A 381 5.82 -20.47 8.20
CA LEU A 381 5.01 -21.53 7.57
C LEU A 381 3.73 -21.01 6.94
N ASP A 382 3.23 -19.86 7.38
CA ASP A 382 2.09 -19.16 6.76
C ASP A 382 2.58 -18.22 5.65
N THR A 383 2.19 -18.48 4.41
CA THR A 383 2.64 -17.68 3.26
C THR A 383 2.22 -16.23 3.33
N ASN A 384 1.04 -15.93 3.87
CA ASN A 384 0.56 -14.56 3.96
C ASN A 384 1.35 -13.78 5.00
N LYS A 385 1.58 -14.39 6.18
CA LYS A 385 2.42 -13.78 7.22
C LYS A 385 3.87 -13.60 6.77
N CYS A 386 4.41 -14.58 6.03
CA CYS A 386 5.76 -14.48 5.48
C CYS A 386 5.89 -13.29 4.50
N ILE A 387 4.92 -13.10 3.60
CA ILE A 387 4.87 -11.93 2.71
C ILE A 387 4.77 -10.62 3.52
N GLU A 388 3.97 -10.60 4.59
CA GLU A 388 3.85 -9.43 5.46
C GLU A 388 5.13 -9.10 6.24
N LEU A 389 5.90 -10.12 6.63
CA LEU A 389 7.22 -9.95 7.26
C LEU A 389 8.29 -9.49 6.27
N PHE A 390 8.15 -9.80 4.99
CA PHE A 390 9.20 -9.50 4.01
C PHE A 390 8.68 -8.82 2.74
N PRO A 391 7.90 -7.72 2.83
CA PRO A 391 7.26 -7.12 1.65
C PRO A 391 8.26 -6.58 0.62
N SER A 392 9.49 -6.26 1.05
CA SER A 392 10.56 -5.79 0.16
C SER A 392 11.42 -6.91 -0.42
N ILE A 393 11.28 -8.15 0.05
CA ILE A 393 11.99 -9.32 -0.49
C ILE A 393 11.02 -10.26 -1.21
N ILE A 394 9.84 -10.54 -0.67
CA ILE A 394 8.88 -11.49 -1.23
C ILE A 394 7.72 -10.72 -1.87
N SER A 395 7.55 -10.86 -3.19
CA SER A 395 6.37 -10.33 -3.89
C SER A 395 5.21 -11.31 -3.85
N ARG A 396 5.49 -12.60 -4.06
CA ARG A 396 4.52 -13.70 -4.12
C ARG A 396 5.06 -14.93 -3.40
N ALA A 397 4.19 -15.62 -2.67
CA ALA A 397 4.48 -16.91 -2.06
C ALA A 397 3.19 -17.75 -2.04
N LYS A 398 3.31 -19.06 -2.19
CA LYS A 398 2.18 -19.99 -2.14
C LYS A 398 2.61 -21.36 -1.64
N THR A 399 1.83 -21.95 -0.75
CA THR A 399 1.93 -23.38 -0.43
C THR A 399 1.21 -24.15 -1.53
N ILE A 400 1.96 -24.93 -2.29
CA ILE A 400 1.45 -25.74 -3.40
C ILE A 400 0.84 -27.04 -2.86
N GLN A 401 1.54 -27.70 -1.94
CA GLN A 401 1.11 -28.95 -1.35
C GLN A 401 1.68 -29.09 0.07
N VAL A 402 0.86 -29.58 1.00
CA VAL A 402 1.34 -30.09 2.29
C VAL A 402 1.69 -31.55 2.10
N VAL A 403 2.98 -31.88 2.09
CA VAL A 403 3.48 -33.24 1.82
C VAL A 403 3.33 -34.11 3.07
N THR A 404 3.77 -33.58 4.20
CA THR A 404 3.65 -34.18 5.53
C THR A 404 3.17 -33.12 6.50
N SER A 405 2.11 -33.42 7.24
CA SER A 405 1.65 -32.54 8.33
C SER A 405 2.53 -32.74 9.57
N GLY A 406 2.82 -31.66 10.28
CA GLY A 406 3.54 -31.72 11.56
C GLY A 406 2.76 -32.50 12.62
N VAL A 407 3.45 -32.85 13.72
CA VAL A 407 2.82 -33.53 14.87
C VAL A 407 1.73 -32.63 15.47
N SER A 408 0.58 -33.20 15.83
CA SER A 408 -0.61 -32.46 16.29
C SER A 408 -0.29 -31.34 17.29
N GLY A 409 -0.55 -30.08 16.92
CA GLY A 409 -0.36 -28.89 17.75
C GLY A 409 1.00 -28.19 17.61
N HIS A 410 1.96 -28.77 16.87
CA HIS A 410 3.28 -28.19 16.65
C HIS A 410 3.72 -28.35 15.18
N ALA A 411 4.39 -27.34 14.64
CA ALA A 411 4.93 -27.36 13.27
C ALA A 411 6.03 -28.41 13.03
N SER A 412 6.52 -29.07 14.08
CA SER A 412 7.64 -30.00 13.97
C SER A 412 7.28 -31.21 13.11
N GLY A 413 8.17 -31.53 12.17
CA GLY A 413 7.99 -32.60 11.20
C GLY A 413 7.18 -32.21 9.97
N SER A 414 6.75 -30.94 9.84
CA SER A 414 5.99 -30.51 8.67
C SER A 414 6.88 -30.39 7.43
N LEU A 415 6.42 -30.93 6.30
CA LEU A 415 7.06 -30.80 4.99
C LEU A 415 6.06 -30.21 3.99
N GLN A 416 6.40 -29.09 3.38
CA GLN A 416 5.54 -28.35 2.45
C GLN A 416 6.26 -28.09 1.13
N LEU A 417 5.58 -28.29 0.00
CA LEU A 417 6.01 -27.79 -1.30
C LEU A 417 5.53 -26.35 -1.47
N MET A 418 6.46 -25.45 -1.73
CA MET A 418 6.19 -24.01 -1.79
C MET A 418 6.70 -23.40 -3.09
N PHE A 419 6.08 -22.29 -3.48
CA PHE A 419 6.53 -21.36 -4.50
C PHE A 419 6.85 -20.02 -3.86
N MET A 420 7.93 -19.36 -4.29
CA MET A 420 8.27 -17.99 -3.88
C MET A 420 8.86 -17.20 -5.05
N GLU A 421 8.43 -15.95 -5.17
CA GLU A 421 9.02 -14.92 -6.04
C GLU A 421 9.69 -13.86 -5.17
N MET A 422 11.01 -13.73 -5.33
CA MET A 422 11.84 -12.77 -4.61
C MET A 422 12.16 -11.55 -5.48
N GLN A 423 12.19 -10.37 -4.87
CA GLN A 423 12.35 -9.08 -5.53
C GLN A 423 13.42 -8.19 -4.90
N VAL A 424 13.98 -7.33 -5.74
CA VAL A 424 14.64 -6.09 -5.35
C VAL A 424 13.71 -4.95 -5.76
N LEU A 425 13.71 -3.87 -4.98
CA LEU A 425 12.79 -2.74 -5.19
C LEU A 425 13.28 -1.79 -6.29
N THR A 426 13.39 -2.34 -7.49
CA THR A 426 13.76 -1.65 -8.73
C THR A 426 13.37 -2.51 -9.93
N PRO A 427 12.96 -1.93 -11.06
CA PRO A 427 12.75 -2.69 -12.29
C PRO A 427 14.06 -3.04 -13.02
N LEU A 428 15.22 -2.58 -12.51
CA LEU A 428 16.54 -2.82 -13.10
C LEU A 428 17.17 -4.16 -12.68
N VAL A 429 16.51 -4.91 -11.80
CA VAL A 429 16.91 -6.23 -11.33
C VAL A 429 15.70 -7.15 -11.44
N SER A 430 15.83 -8.23 -12.21
CA SER A 430 14.78 -9.22 -12.40
C SER A 430 14.43 -9.94 -11.09
N THR A 431 13.17 -10.34 -10.95
CA THR A 431 12.73 -11.22 -9.85
C THR A 431 13.32 -12.62 -9.99
N ARG A 432 13.45 -13.33 -8.86
CA ARG A 432 13.90 -14.72 -8.78
C ARG A 432 12.74 -15.59 -8.31
N GLU A 433 12.28 -16.51 -9.15
CA GLU A 433 11.19 -17.43 -8.86
C GLU A 433 11.75 -18.83 -8.59
N CYS A 434 11.23 -19.53 -7.57
CA CYS A 434 11.58 -20.94 -7.33
C CYS A 434 10.44 -21.73 -6.71
N TYR A 435 10.46 -23.03 -7.01
CA TYR A 435 9.76 -24.07 -6.25
C TYR A 435 10.76 -24.78 -5.34
N PHE A 436 10.40 -24.99 -4.08
CA PHE A 436 11.25 -25.64 -3.10
C PHE A 436 10.40 -26.39 -2.06
N LEU A 437 11.03 -27.35 -1.39
CA LEU A 437 10.46 -28.02 -0.24
C LEU A 437 10.93 -27.32 1.03
N ARG A 438 10.00 -27.01 1.94
CA ARG A 438 10.25 -26.46 3.26
C ARG A 438 10.00 -27.52 4.31
N TYR A 439 11.02 -27.84 5.10
CA TYR A 439 10.94 -28.76 6.23
C TYR A 439 11.21 -28.03 7.54
N CYS A 440 10.35 -28.25 8.54
CA CYS A 440 10.46 -27.64 9.86
C CYS A 440 10.62 -28.72 10.93
N GLN A 441 11.60 -28.56 11.82
CA GLN A 441 11.86 -29.48 12.92
C GLN A 441 12.20 -28.71 14.19
N GLN A 442 11.63 -29.15 15.31
CA GLN A 442 12.00 -28.66 16.64
C GLN A 442 13.11 -29.54 17.22
N ASN A 443 14.14 -28.91 17.78
CA ASN A 443 15.10 -29.54 18.68
C ASN A 443 14.75 -29.16 20.12
N VAL A 444 14.01 -30.06 20.78
CA VAL A 444 13.52 -29.85 22.15
C VAL A 444 14.65 -29.78 23.18
N GLU A 445 15.75 -30.51 22.94
CA GLU A 445 16.89 -30.55 23.87
C GLU A 445 17.66 -29.21 23.92
N GLU A 446 17.79 -28.55 22.77
CA GLU A 446 18.50 -27.27 22.65
C GLU A 446 17.57 -26.05 22.76
N GLY A 447 16.26 -26.25 22.81
CA GLY A 447 15.28 -25.16 22.77
C GLY A 447 15.36 -24.35 21.48
N SER A 448 15.52 -25.05 20.34
CA SER A 448 15.68 -24.43 19.03
C SER A 448 14.74 -25.02 17.99
N TRP A 449 14.48 -24.25 16.95
CA TRP A 449 13.76 -24.66 15.76
C TRP A 449 14.68 -24.51 14.56
N ALA A 450 14.56 -25.41 13.60
CA ALA A 450 15.22 -25.30 12.32
C ALA A 450 14.19 -25.39 11.20
N ILE A 451 14.33 -24.49 10.22
CA ILE A 451 13.51 -24.46 9.01
C ILE A 451 14.47 -24.46 7.83
N VAL A 452 14.37 -25.48 6.99
CA VAL A 452 15.20 -25.63 5.78
C VAL A 452 14.34 -25.66 4.53
N ASP A 453 14.74 -24.85 3.56
CA ASP A 453 14.27 -24.82 2.19
C ASP A 453 15.31 -25.53 1.31
N PHE A 454 14.88 -26.47 0.48
CA PHE A 454 15.76 -27.25 -0.38
C PHE A 454 15.11 -27.52 -1.74
N PRO A 455 15.91 -27.76 -2.80
CA PRO A 455 15.42 -27.74 -4.16
C PRO A 455 14.54 -28.95 -4.50
N LEU A 456 13.57 -28.74 -5.39
CA LEU A 456 12.68 -29.79 -5.90
C LEU A 456 13.37 -30.72 -6.91
N ASP A 457 14.38 -30.24 -7.65
CA ASP A 457 14.96 -30.90 -8.83
C ASP A 457 15.43 -32.34 -8.61
N SER A 458 15.75 -32.73 -7.37
CA SER A 458 16.08 -34.12 -7.03
C SER A 458 14.91 -35.10 -7.27
N LEU A 459 13.69 -34.59 -7.40
CA LEU A 459 12.45 -35.36 -7.51
C LEU A 459 11.77 -35.21 -8.87
N HIS A 460 11.97 -34.11 -9.60
CA HIS A 460 11.28 -33.83 -10.87
C HIS A 460 12.23 -33.27 -11.94
N ASN A 461 12.53 -34.09 -12.95
CA ASN A 461 13.32 -33.69 -14.14
C ASN A 461 12.48 -33.09 -15.28
N ASN A 462 11.15 -32.99 -15.13
CA ASN A 462 10.24 -32.76 -16.26
C ASN A 462 9.64 -31.35 -16.35
N PHE A 463 9.93 -30.45 -15.41
CA PHE A 463 9.47 -29.07 -15.49
C PHE A 463 10.57 -28.17 -16.05
N PRO A 464 10.27 -27.31 -17.06
CA PRO A 464 11.24 -26.32 -17.49
C PRO A 464 11.53 -25.40 -16.30
N PRO A 465 12.81 -25.12 -15.99
CA PRO A 465 13.13 -24.21 -14.91
C PRO A 465 12.54 -22.83 -15.22
N PRO A 466 12.15 -22.06 -14.17
CA PRO A 466 11.78 -20.66 -14.37
C PRO A 466 12.94 -19.93 -15.06
N PHE A 467 12.59 -19.01 -15.96
CA PHE A 467 13.57 -18.13 -16.62
C PHE A 467 13.44 -16.72 -16.03
N PRO A 468 14.51 -16.12 -15.50
CA PRO A 468 15.90 -16.61 -15.45
C PRO A 468 16.10 -17.79 -14.48
N TYR A 469 17.08 -18.67 -14.75
CA TYR A 469 17.32 -19.85 -13.93
C TYR A 469 17.76 -19.46 -12.51
N PHE A 470 16.98 -19.90 -11.53
CA PHE A 470 17.26 -19.73 -10.11
C PHE A 470 16.91 -21.00 -9.33
N LYS A 471 17.84 -21.46 -8.51
CA LYS A 471 17.67 -22.64 -7.67
C LYS A 471 18.12 -22.37 -6.24
N ARG A 472 17.19 -22.55 -5.30
CA ARG A 472 17.48 -22.47 -3.86
C ARG A 472 18.12 -23.79 -3.41
N ARG A 473 19.41 -23.76 -3.06
CA ARG A 473 20.10 -24.85 -2.35
C ARG A 473 19.67 -24.86 -0.88
N PRO A 474 20.03 -25.88 -0.07
CA PRO A 474 19.71 -25.91 1.36
C PRO A 474 19.95 -24.56 2.05
N SER A 475 18.86 -23.86 2.34
CA SER A 475 18.79 -22.48 2.84
C SER A 475 17.76 -22.42 3.96
N GLY A 476 17.81 -21.41 4.82
CA GLY A 476 16.81 -21.26 5.86
C GLY A 476 17.41 -20.74 7.14
N CYS A 477 16.85 -21.13 8.28
CA CYS A 477 17.28 -20.58 9.56
C CYS A 477 17.20 -21.55 10.73
N ILE A 478 18.03 -21.27 11.73
CA ILE A 478 17.90 -21.79 13.10
C ILE A 478 17.40 -20.65 13.98
N ILE A 479 16.36 -20.93 14.76
CA ILE A 479 15.72 -20.02 15.69
C ILE A 479 15.91 -20.60 17.09
N GLN A 480 16.75 -19.95 17.89
CA GLN A 480 17.06 -20.38 19.26
C GLN A 480 16.32 -19.50 20.26
N ASP A 481 15.63 -20.12 21.21
CA ASP A 481 14.94 -19.40 22.28
C ASP A 481 15.93 -18.75 23.25
N MET A 482 15.64 -17.51 23.63
CA MET A 482 16.40 -16.75 24.63
C MET A 482 15.58 -16.62 25.93
N PRO A 483 16.22 -16.56 27.12
CA PRO A 483 15.51 -16.49 28.41
C PRO A 483 14.62 -15.26 28.60
N ASN A 484 14.83 -14.20 27.82
CA ASN A 484 14.04 -12.96 27.86
C ASN A 484 12.80 -13.01 26.95
N GLY A 485 12.50 -14.15 26.32
CA GLY A 485 11.38 -14.31 25.39
C GLY A 485 11.68 -13.83 23.96
N TYR A 486 12.92 -13.45 23.67
CA TYR A 486 13.40 -13.16 22.32
C TYR A 486 13.91 -14.43 21.65
N SER A 487 14.30 -14.34 20.39
CA SER A 487 14.95 -15.42 19.67
C SER A 487 16.22 -14.95 19.00
N ARG A 488 17.26 -15.78 19.03
CA ARG A 488 18.43 -15.62 18.17
C ARG A 488 18.16 -16.38 16.87
N VAL A 489 18.24 -15.68 15.76
CA VAL A 489 18.03 -16.27 14.43
C VAL A 489 19.35 -16.26 13.68
N THR A 490 19.81 -17.43 13.26
CA THR A 490 20.93 -17.58 12.33
C THR A 490 20.36 -18.01 10.99
N TRP A 491 20.59 -17.20 9.95
CA TRP A 491 20.03 -17.38 8.63
C TRP A 491 21.13 -17.70 7.63
N VAL A 492 20.87 -18.66 6.75
CA VAL A 492 21.72 -19.05 5.62
C VAL A 492 20.90 -18.91 4.35
N GLU A 493 21.40 -18.12 3.41
CA GLU A 493 20.87 -18.07 2.06
C GLU A 493 21.89 -18.68 1.12
N HIS A 494 21.50 -19.73 0.40
CA HIS A 494 22.35 -20.49 -0.51
C HIS A 494 21.60 -20.80 -1.81
N ALA A 495 22.11 -20.33 -2.94
CA ALA A 495 21.47 -20.50 -4.23
C ALA A 495 22.45 -20.69 -5.38
N GLU A 496 21.95 -21.28 -6.46
CA GLU A 496 22.56 -21.26 -7.79
C GLU A 496 21.73 -20.33 -8.68
N VAL A 497 22.42 -19.44 -9.39
CA VAL A 497 21.79 -18.41 -10.20
C VAL A 497 22.47 -18.38 -11.56
N GLU A 498 21.68 -18.29 -12.62
CA GLU A 498 22.20 -17.98 -13.95
C GLU A 498 22.64 -16.53 -14.03
N GLU A 499 23.86 -16.33 -14.53
CA GLU A 499 24.43 -15.00 -14.70
C GLU A 499 23.68 -14.25 -15.81
N ASN A 500 22.80 -13.36 -15.39
CA ASN A 500 22.05 -12.48 -16.28
C ASN A 500 22.67 -11.08 -16.25
N PRO A 501 22.70 -10.37 -17.39
CA PRO A 501 23.19 -8.99 -17.43
C PRO A 501 22.30 -8.12 -16.53
N VAL A 502 22.84 -7.70 -15.39
CA VAL A 502 22.23 -6.73 -14.49
C VAL A 502 22.69 -5.33 -14.93
N ASN A 503 21.82 -4.33 -14.77
CA ASN A 503 22.24 -2.94 -15.00
C ASN A 503 23.48 -2.61 -14.14
N GLN A 504 24.46 -1.93 -14.72
CA GLN A 504 25.77 -1.70 -14.11
C GLN A 504 25.66 -1.07 -12.71
N ILE A 505 24.67 -0.21 -12.48
CA ILE A 505 24.47 0.46 -11.18
C ILE A 505 24.14 -0.51 -10.04
N PHE A 506 23.53 -1.66 -10.33
CA PHE A 506 23.17 -2.71 -9.37
C PHE A 506 24.11 -3.91 -9.40
N ASN A 507 25.08 -3.96 -10.33
CA ASN A 507 25.93 -5.12 -10.52
C ASN A 507 26.66 -5.52 -9.23
N HIS A 508 27.30 -4.57 -8.53
CA HIS A 508 27.96 -4.86 -7.26
C HIS A 508 26.98 -5.29 -6.15
N PHE A 509 25.81 -4.65 -6.07
CA PHE A 509 24.80 -4.96 -5.06
C PHE A 509 24.27 -6.40 -5.20
N VAL A 510 24.05 -6.86 -6.43
CA VAL A 510 23.62 -8.24 -6.73
C VAL A 510 24.79 -9.21 -6.58
N THR A 511 25.91 -8.97 -7.24
CA THR A 511 27.04 -9.92 -7.29
C THR A 511 27.72 -10.13 -5.95
N SER A 512 27.66 -9.15 -5.05
CA SER A 512 28.16 -9.28 -3.69
C SER A 512 27.26 -10.13 -2.79
N GLY A 513 26.04 -10.48 -3.22
CA GLY A 513 25.08 -11.24 -2.42
C GLY A 513 24.30 -10.41 -1.40
N VAL A 514 24.45 -9.07 -1.37
CA VAL A 514 23.69 -8.22 -0.44
C VAL A 514 22.21 -8.12 -0.86
N ALA A 515 21.93 -8.12 -2.17
CA ALA A 515 20.57 -8.00 -2.70
C ALA A 515 19.61 -9.11 -2.24
N PHE A 516 20.08 -10.35 -2.15
CA PHE A 516 19.26 -11.52 -1.84
C PHE A 516 19.75 -12.29 -0.61
N GLY A 517 20.84 -11.86 0.03
CA GLY A 517 21.50 -12.62 1.09
C GLY A 517 20.90 -12.51 2.49
N ALA A 518 21.45 -13.31 3.40
CA ALA A 518 20.97 -13.52 4.77
C ALA A 518 20.91 -12.24 5.62
N GLN A 519 21.85 -11.31 5.46
CA GLN A 519 21.85 -10.05 6.21
C GLN A 519 20.58 -9.23 5.93
N ARG A 520 20.15 -9.16 4.67
CA ARG A 520 18.93 -8.42 4.28
C ARG A 520 17.68 -9.04 4.90
N TRP A 521 17.57 -10.36 4.90
CA TRP A 521 16.49 -11.09 5.58
C TRP A 521 16.44 -10.74 7.08
N LEU A 522 17.58 -10.80 7.77
CA LEU A 522 17.63 -10.55 9.21
C LEU A 522 17.38 -9.08 9.58
N SER A 523 17.94 -8.11 8.83
CA SER A 523 17.70 -6.69 9.08
C SER A 523 16.21 -6.35 8.95
N ILE A 524 15.55 -6.88 7.91
CA ILE A 524 14.10 -6.70 7.72
C ILE A 524 13.31 -7.44 8.81
N LEU A 525 13.69 -8.67 9.17
CA LEU A 525 13.01 -9.44 10.23
C LEU A 525 13.06 -8.71 11.57
N GLN A 526 14.23 -8.21 11.97
CA GLN A 526 14.41 -7.45 13.20
C GLN A 526 13.49 -6.23 13.22
N ARG A 527 13.48 -5.46 12.13
CA ARG A 527 12.62 -4.28 11.97
C ARG A 527 11.13 -4.63 12.02
N GLN A 528 10.70 -5.72 11.39
CA GLN A 528 9.30 -6.13 11.43
C GLN A 528 8.89 -6.68 12.79
N CYS A 529 9.78 -7.36 13.52
CA CYS A 529 9.51 -7.75 14.90
C CYS A 529 9.32 -6.53 15.80
N GLU A 530 10.12 -5.48 15.63
CA GLU A 530 9.92 -4.19 16.33
C GLU A 530 8.59 -3.52 15.99
N ARG A 531 8.22 -3.54 14.71
CA ARG A 531 6.94 -3.01 14.23
C ARG A 531 5.75 -3.78 14.81
N LEU A 532 5.82 -5.10 14.84
CA LEU A 532 4.78 -5.96 15.40
C LEU A 532 4.69 -5.81 16.93
N ALA A 533 5.81 -5.68 17.63
CA ALA A 533 5.80 -5.35 19.05
C ALA A 533 5.11 -4.00 19.33
N SER A 534 5.35 -3.00 18.47
CA SER A 534 4.69 -1.69 18.53
C SER A 534 3.19 -1.78 18.28
N LEU A 535 2.74 -2.69 17.41
CA LEU A 535 1.32 -2.98 17.17
C LEU A 535 0.63 -3.62 18.39
N MET A 536 1.34 -4.48 19.12
CA MET A 536 0.81 -5.22 20.27
C MET A 536 0.82 -4.40 21.58
N ALA A 537 1.59 -3.31 21.63
CA ALA A 537 1.75 -2.49 22.81
C ALA A 537 0.48 -1.70 23.14
N ARG A 538 0.01 -1.78 24.40
CA ARG A 538 -1.24 -1.15 24.86
C ARG A 538 -1.06 0.21 25.55
N ASN A 539 0.19 0.56 25.93
CA ASN A 539 0.50 1.72 26.78
C ASN A 539 1.48 2.71 26.12
N ILE A 540 1.54 2.77 24.80
CA ILE A 540 2.38 3.75 24.11
C ILE A 540 1.59 5.06 23.98
N SER A 541 2.20 6.15 24.42
CA SER A 541 1.65 7.50 24.21
C SER A 541 1.92 7.91 22.76
N ASP A 542 1.01 7.56 21.86
CA ASP A 542 1.07 8.04 20.49
C ASP A 542 0.91 9.57 20.49
N LEU A 543 1.69 10.26 19.66
CA LEU A 543 1.55 11.71 19.50
C LEU A 543 0.41 11.97 18.51
N GLY A 544 -0.51 12.87 18.87
CA GLY A 544 -1.59 13.32 17.99
C GLY A 544 -2.96 12.69 18.23
N VAL A 545 -3.82 12.70 17.20
CA VAL A 545 -5.28 12.49 17.32
C VAL A 545 -5.70 11.02 17.17
N ILE A 546 -4.93 10.05 17.66
CA ILE A 546 -5.30 8.63 17.56
C ILE A 546 -6.25 8.28 18.73
N PRO A 547 -7.55 7.98 18.47
CA PRO A 547 -8.55 7.92 19.53
C PRO A 547 -8.57 6.59 20.31
N SER A 548 -8.05 5.50 19.73
CA SER A 548 -8.09 4.17 20.35
C SER A 548 -7.01 3.22 19.83
N PRO A 549 -6.72 2.11 20.55
CA PRO A 549 -5.84 1.04 20.06
C PRO A 549 -6.34 0.39 18.76
N GLU A 550 -7.65 0.30 18.56
CA GLU A 550 -8.25 -0.22 17.32
C GLU A 550 -7.98 0.72 16.15
N ALA A 551 -8.08 2.03 16.36
CA ALA A 551 -7.73 3.06 15.39
C ALA A 551 -6.25 2.97 15.00
N ARG A 552 -5.37 2.84 16.01
CA ARG A 552 -3.93 2.61 15.79
C ARG A 552 -3.70 1.37 14.93
N LYS A 553 -4.32 0.24 15.28
CA LYS A 553 -4.20 -1.01 14.53
C LYS A 553 -4.68 -0.86 13.08
N SER A 554 -5.83 -0.22 12.87
CA SER A 554 -6.37 0.02 11.52
C SER A 554 -5.43 0.91 10.70
N LEU A 555 -4.90 2.01 11.28
CA LEU A 555 -3.94 2.87 10.59
C LEU A 555 -2.62 2.15 10.28
N MET A 556 -2.11 1.33 11.19
CA MET A 556 -0.93 0.50 10.96
C MET A 556 -1.17 -0.55 9.86
N ASN A 557 -2.36 -1.12 9.75
CA ASN A 557 -2.72 -2.05 8.68
C ASN A 557 -2.85 -1.33 7.33
N LEU A 558 -3.42 -0.11 7.32
CA LEU A 558 -3.50 0.73 6.13
C LEU A 558 -2.09 1.08 5.61
N ALA A 559 -1.18 1.46 6.51
CA ALA A 559 0.21 1.74 6.18
C ALA A 559 0.97 0.49 5.69
N GLN A 560 0.73 -0.68 6.30
CA GLN A 560 1.29 -1.95 5.82
C GLN A 560 0.84 -2.27 4.39
N ARG A 561 -0.45 -2.04 4.08
CA ARG A 561 -0.98 -2.21 2.72
C ARG A 561 -0.33 -1.23 1.75
N MET A 562 -0.15 0.03 2.15
CA MET A 562 0.57 1.04 1.38
C MET A 562 2.00 0.58 1.02
N ILE A 563 2.77 0.10 2.01
CA ILE A 563 4.13 -0.43 1.81
C ILE A 563 4.14 -1.63 0.87
N LYS A 564 3.27 -2.62 1.11
CA LYS A 564 3.17 -3.81 0.26
C LYS A 564 2.84 -3.44 -1.19
N THR A 565 1.84 -2.58 -1.40
CA THR A 565 1.45 -2.11 -2.73
C THR A 565 2.58 -1.34 -3.40
N PHE A 566 3.30 -0.46 -2.68
CA PHE A 566 4.45 0.25 -3.23
C PHE A 566 5.53 -0.71 -3.69
N CYS A 567 5.98 -1.64 -2.83
CA CYS A 567 7.04 -2.60 -3.14
C CYS A 567 6.75 -3.43 -4.39
N MET A 568 5.50 -3.89 -4.56
CA MET A 568 5.09 -4.65 -5.75
C MET A 568 5.08 -3.82 -7.02
N ASN A 569 4.79 -2.51 -6.94
CA ASN A 569 4.57 -1.67 -8.13
C ASN A 569 5.83 -0.99 -8.67
N ILE A 570 6.96 -1.13 -7.98
CA ILE A 570 8.25 -0.56 -8.39
C ILE A 570 9.29 -1.63 -8.75
N SER A 571 8.89 -2.90 -8.82
CA SER A 571 9.72 -4.05 -9.18
C SER A 571 9.20 -4.72 -10.46
N THR A 572 9.93 -5.70 -10.98
CA THR A 572 9.48 -6.49 -12.15
C THR A 572 8.51 -7.61 -11.79
N CYS A 573 7.96 -7.64 -10.57
CA CYS A 573 7.15 -8.76 -10.10
C CYS A 573 5.84 -8.93 -10.89
N CYS A 574 5.24 -10.13 -10.79
CA CYS A 574 4.00 -10.47 -11.49
C CYS A 574 4.09 -10.34 -13.02
N GLY A 575 5.29 -10.47 -13.59
CA GLY A 575 5.51 -10.35 -15.03
C GLY A 575 5.26 -8.95 -15.59
N GLN A 576 5.34 -7.91 -14.76
CA GLN A 576 5.20 -6.53 -15.23
C GLN A 576 6.30 -6.18 -16.24
N SER A 577 5.90 -5.77 -17.43
CA SER A 577 6.81 -5.29 -18.45
C SER A 577 7.13 -3.81 -18.21
N TRP A 578 8.42 -3.52 -18.09
CA TRP A 578 8.93 -2.17 -17.91
C TRP A 578 9.61 -1.70 -19.20
N THR A 579 9.27 -0.51 -19.65
CA THR A 579 9.82 0.09 -20.88
C THR A 579 10.83 1.17 -20.50
N ALA A 580 12.03 1.11 -21.07
CA ALA A 580 13.01 2.18 -20.98
C ALA A 580 12.58 3.37 -21.85
N LEU A 581 12.92 4.58 -21.46
CA LEU A 581 12.60 5.79 -22.24
C LEU A 581 13.71 6.16 -23.22
N SER A 582 14.92 5.67 -22.99
CA SER A 582 16.07 5.81 -23.86
C SER A 582 16.68 4.44 -24.17
N ASP A 583 17.30 4.31 -25.35
CA ASP A 583 18.10 3.15 -25.73
C ASP A 583 19.50 3.17 -25.09
N SER A 584 19.85 4.21 -24.32
CA SER A 584 21.11 4.29 -23.60
C SER A 584 21.19 3.20 -22.53
N PRO A 585 22.28 2.43 -22.44
CA PRO A 585 22.47 1.45 -21.37
C PRO A 585 22.56 2.11 -19.98
N ASP A 586 22.89 3.40 -19.94
CA ASP A 586 22.97 4.21 -18.72
C ASP A 586 21.60 4.76 -18.27
N ASP A 587 20.54 4.59 -19.09
CA ASP A 587 19.20 5.02 -18.70
C ASP A 587 18.65 4.11 -17.60
N THR A 588 18.38 4.71 -16.45
CA THR A 588 17.81 4.04 -15.28
C THR A 588 16.30 4.29 -15.13
N VAL A 589 15.70 5.08 -16.03
CA VAL A 589 14.27 5.36 -16.00
C VAL A 589 13.49 4.23 -16.65
N ARG A 590 12.48 3.73 -15.96
CA ARG A 590 11.57 2.70 -16.44
C ARG A 590 10.14 3.13 -16.21
N ILE A 591 9.29 2.90 -17.19
CA ILE A 591 7.84 3.18 -17.10
C ILE A 591 7.04 1.92 -17.37
N THR A 592 5.86 1.83 -16.78
CA THR A 592 4.88 0.78 -17.07
C THR A 592 3.46 1.28 -16.85
N THR A 593 2.49 0.61 -17.45
CA THR A 593 1.07 0.89 -17.21
C THR A 593 0.33 -0.35 -16.77
N ARG A 594 -0.58 -0.19 -15.82
CA ARG A 594 -1.41 -1.28 -15.31
C ARG A 594 -2.87 -0.85 -15.23
N LYS A 595 -3.75 -1.77 -15.59
CA LYS A 595 -5.20 -1.60 -15.48
C LYS A 595 -5.62 -2.08 -14.11
N VAL A 596 -6.38 -1.27 -13.39
CA VAL A 596 -6.81 -1.58 -12.04
C VAL A 596 -8.31 -1.42 -11.94
N THR A 597 -8.97 -2.52 -11.55
CA THR A 597 -10.41 -2.59 -11.29
C THR A 597 -10.72 -3.13 -9.89
N GLU A 598 -9.68 -3.55 -9.16
CA GLU A 598 -9.80 -4.16 -7.84
C GLU A 598 -10.10 -3.13 -6.74
N PRO A 599 -10.89 -3.49 -5.71
CA PRO A 599 -11.07 -2.67 -4.52
C PRO A 599 -9.74 -2.36 -3.81
N GLY A 600 -9.65 -1.19 -3.18
CA GLY A 600 -8.46 -0.77 -2.43
C GLY A 600 -7.36 -0.11 -3.26
N GLN A 601 -7.53 0.00 -4.58
CA GLN A 601 -6.71 0.86 -5.44
C GLN A 601 -7.62 1.77 -6.29
N PRO A 602 -7.11 2.88 -6.84
CA PRO A 602 -7.89 3.72 -7.75
C PRO A 602 -8.29 2.94 -9.01
N ASN A 603 -9.59 2.95 -9.33
CA ASN A 603 -10.10 2.32 -10.55
C ASN A 603 -9.67 3.12 -11.79
N GLY A 604 -9.02 2.45 -12.75
CA GLY A 604 -8.59 3.05 -14.00
C GLY A 604 -7.27 2.51 -14.54
N LEU A 605 -6.62 3.30 -15.39
CA LEU A 605 -5.28 3.05 -15.92
C LEU A 605 -4.26 3.80 -15.06
N ILE A 606 -3.36 3.07 -14.42
CA ILE A 606 -2.26 3.63 -13.63
C ILE A 606 -0.97 3.62 -14.46
N LEU A 607 -0.31 4.77 -14.54
CA LEU A 607 1.05 4.93 -15.07
C LEU A 607 2.02 4.94 -13.91
N SER A 608 3.00 4.04 -13.93
CA SER A 608 4.10 3.97 -12.97
C SER A 608 5.40 4.37 -13.65
N ALA A 609 6.25 5.11 -12.96
CA ALA A 609 7.60 5.46 -13.39
C ALA A 609 8.58 5.29 -12.24
N VAL A 610 9.73 4.69 -12.52
CA VAL A 610 10.79 4.45 -11.55
C VAL A 610 12.12 4.95 -12.13
N SER A 611 12.92 5.64 -11.33
CA SER A 611 14.30 6.02 -11.66
C SER A 611 15.22 5.64 -10.52
N THR A 612 16.42 5.18 -10.85
CA THR A 612 17.48 4.94 -9.86
C THR A 612 18.66 5.86 -10.13
N SER A 613 19.21 6.49 -9.10
CA SER A 613 20.43 7.31 -9.20
C SER A 613 21.39 6.98 -8.07
N TRP A 614 22.69 6.99 -8.37
CA TRP A 614 23.72 6.86 -7.35
C TRP A 614 23.98 8.21 -6.67
N LEU A 615 24.15 8.19 -5.36
CA LEU A 615 24.40 9.34 -4.51
C LEU A 615 25.66 9.12 -3.66
N PRO A 616 26.59 10.10 -3.60
CA PRO A 616 27.82 10.02 -2.80
C PRO A 616 27.56 10.31 -1.31
N TYR A 617 26.43 9.88 -0.77
CA TYR A 617 26.02 10.14 0.61
C TYR A 617 25.65 8.83 1.30
N ASN A 618 25.83 8.79 2.61
CA ASN A 618 25.36 7.67 3.41
C ASN A 618 23.83 7.58 3.34
N HIS A 619 23.28 6.36 3.27
CA HIS A 619 21.84 6.16 3.13
C HIS A 619 21.04 6.79 4.28
N PHE A 620 21.59 6.84 5.50
CA PHE A 620 20.96 7.51 6.64
C PHE A 620 20.81 9.03 6.42
N GLN A 621 21.80 9.69 5.81
CA GLN A 621 21.75 11.14 5.53
C GLN A 621 20.64 11.47 4.52
N VAL A 622 20.54 10.65 3.47
CA VAL A 622 19.48 10.77 2.46
C VAL A 622 18.12 10.48 3.09
N PHE A 623 18.03 9.44 3.92
CA PHE A 623 16.81 9.07 4.63
C PHE A 623 16.31 10.18 5.57
N ASP A 624 17.22 10.80 6.33
CA ASP A 624 16.92 11.95 7.17
C ASP A 624 16.36 13.12 6.38
N LEU A 625 16.94 13.43 5.21
CA LEU A 625 16.45 14.50 4.35
C LEU A 625 15.02 14.23 3.86
N LEU A 626 14.74 13.01 3.39
CA LEU A 626 13.48 12.68 2.74
C LEU A 626 12.29 12.54 3.71
N ARG A 627 12.57 12.23 4.98
CA ARG A 627 11.52 12.13 6.01
C ARG A 627 11.14 13.49 6.62
N ASP A 628 12.05 14.47 6.59
CA ASP A 628 11.92 15.71 7.35
C ASP A 628 10.85 16.64 6.78
N GLU A 629 9.81 16.91 7.56
CA GLU A 629 8.66 17.73 7.20
C GLU A 629 9.05 19.15 6.73
N ARG A 630 10.02 19.78 7.39
CA ARG A 630 10.42 21.16 7.12
C ARG A 630 11.30 21.25 5.89
N ARG A 631 12.18 20.27 5.70
CA ARG A 631 13.08 20.21 4.54
C ARG A 631 12.34 19.75 3.28
N ARG A 632 11.30 18.93 3.42
CA ARG A 632 10.49 18.47 2.30
C ARG A 632 9.61 19.55 1.67
N ALA A 633 9.21 20.56 2.43
CA ALA A 633 8.56 21.75 1.88
C ALA A 633 9.47 22.53 0.90
N GLN A 634 10.79 22.32 0.95
CA GLN A 634 11.78 22.91 0.04
C GLN A 634 12.03 22.05 -1.21
N LEU A 635 11.63 20.77 -1.17
CA LEU A 635 11.58 19.88 -2.33
C LEU A 635 10.25 20.13 -3.04
N ASP A 636 10.21 21.23 -3.81
CA ASP A 636 9.03 21.83 -4.45
C ASP A 636 8.17 20.81 -5.21
N VAL A 637 8.76 19.75 -5.75
CA VAL A 637 8.05 18.70 -6.52
C VAL A 637 7.13 17.82 -5.68
N LEU A 638 7.37 17.67 -4.37
CA LEU A 638 6.58 16.77 -3.51
C LEU A 638 5.45 17.47 -2.75
N SER A 639 5.54 18.79 -2.63
CA SER A 639 4.66 19.58 -1.77
C SER A 639 4.09 20.82 -2.46
N ASN A 640 4.52 21.20 -3.67
CA ASN A 640 4.19 22.49 -4.29
C ASN A 640 4.40 23.67 -3.32
N GLY A 641 5.44 23.60 -2.48
CA GLY A 641 5.69 24.58 -1.43
C GLY A 641 4.68 24.59 -0.27
N ASN A 642 3.76 23.62 -0.20
CA ASN A 642 2.84 23.50 0.93
C ASN A 642 3.59 23.04 2.19
N SER A 643 3.29 23.70 3.31
CA SER A 643 3.81 23.24 4.60
C SER A 643 3.08 21.96 5.02
N LEU A 644 3.85 20.97 5.45
CA LEU A 644 3.36 19.75 6.07
C LEU A 644 3.32 19.94 7.58
N HIS A 645 2.26 19.41 8.21
CA HIS A 645 2.14 19.40 9.66
C HIS A 645 1.71 18.02 10.12
N GLU A 646 2.54 17.34 10.91
CA GLU A 646 2.18 16.05 11.52
C GLU A 646 1.01 16.20 12.50
N VAL A 647 -0.06 15.43 12.27
CA VAL A 647 -1.27 15.40 13.10
C VAL A 647 -1.42 14.10 13.89
N ALA A 648 -0.72 13.04 13.48
CA ALA A 648 -0.59 11.80 14.23
C ALA A 648 0.75 11.12 13.91
N HIS A 649 1.32 10.46 14.92
CA HIS A 649 2.60 9.78 14.83
C HIS A 649 2.56 8.46 15.62
N ILE A 650 2.98 7.38 14.97
CA ILE A 650 3.14 6.05 15.57
C ILE A 650 4.59 5.63 15.38
N ALA A 651 5.32 5.45 16.49
CA ALA A 651 6.65 4.86 16.45
C ALA A 651 6.54 3.36 16.11
N ASN A 652 7.37 2.90 15.16
CA ASN A 652 7.37 1.55 14.59
C ASN A 652 8.71 0.81 14.77
N GLY A 653 9.64 1.35 15.55
CA GLY A 653 10.92 0.71 15.79
C GLY A 653 11.79 1.45 16.78
N SER A 654 12.96 0.87 17.06
CA SER A 654 13.98 1.44 17.94
C SER A 654 14.64 2.68 17.34
N HIS A 655 14.79 2.72 16.01
CA HIS A 655 15.29 3.87 15.29
C HIS A 655 14.23 4.99 15.27
N PRO A 656 14.56 6.25 15.65
CA PRO A 656 13.59 7.31 15.94
C PRO A 656 12.70 7.73 14.76
N GLY A 657 13.13 7.52 13.52
CA GLY A 657 12.21 7.72 12.39
C GLY A 657 11.89 6.45 11.62
N ASN A 658 11.84 5.32 12.32
CA ASN A 658 10.96 4.22 11.93
C ASN A 658 9.57 4.55 12.48
N CYS A 659 8.70 5.14 11.66
CA CYS A 659 7.40 5.64 12.11
C CYS A 659 6.36 5.66 11.00
N ILE A 660 5.09 5.70 11.42
CA ILE A 660 3.95 6.07 10.59
C ILE A 660 3.51 7.47 11.01
N SER A 661 3.45 8.38 10.05
CA SER A 661 3.04 9.76 10.24
C SER A 661 1.80 10.04 9.40
N LEU A 662 0.82 10.71 10.00
CA LEU A 662 -0.29 11.33 9.29
C LEU A 662 -0.02 12.82 9.21
N LEU A 663 0.18 13.33 8.00
CA LEU A 663 0.57 14.70 7.73
C LEU A 663 -0.62 15.46 7.13
N ARG A 664 -0.91 16.65 7.64
CA ARG A 664 -1.85 17.58 7.03
C ARG A 664 -1.11 18.45 6.03
N ILE A 665 -1.65 18.56 4.81
CA ILE A 665 -1.15 19.45 3.78
C ILE A 665 -1.83 20.81 3.93
N ASN A 666 -1.07 21.84 4.31
CA ASN A 666 -1.60 23.20 4.43
C ASN A 666 -1.46 23.94 3.09
N VAL A 667 -2.57 24.12 2.39
CA VAL A 667 -2.62 24.93 1.16
C VAL A 667 -2.68 26.41 1.54
N ALA A 668 -1.82 27.24 0.96
CA ALA A 668 -1.75 28.69 1.23
C ALA A 668 -3.01 29.49 0.80
N SER A 669 -3.97 28.83 0.14
CA SER A 669 -5.20 29.42 -0.39
C SER A 669 -6.29 29.48 0.68
N ASN A 670 -6.96 30.62 0.83
CA ASN A 670 -8.10 30.85 1.75
C ASN A 670 -9.38 30.04 1.40
N SER A 671 -9.28 28.97 0.60
CA SER A 671 -10.38 28.08 0.27
C SER A 671 -10.47 26.97 1.32
N SER A 672 -11.35 27.14 2.28
CA SER A 672 -11.62 26.20 3.39
C SER A 672 -12.33 24.89 2.98
N GLN A 673 -12.18 24.41 1.73
CA GLN A 673 -13.03 23.35 1.18
C GLN A 673 -12.34 22.01 0.88
N SER A 674 -11.03 21.86 1.05
CA SER A 674 -10.38 20.54 0.98
C SER A 674 -9.12 20.49 1.85
N VAL A 675 -9.23 19.94 3.06
CA VAL A 675 -8.05 19.53 3.83
C VAL A 675 -7.61 18.19 3.27
N GLU A 676 -6.38 18.08 2.78
CA GLU A 676 -5.81 16.82 2.31
C GLU A 676 -4.88 16.24 3.37
N LEU A 677 -4.97 14.93 3.59
CA LEU A 677 -4.11 14.19 4.50
C LEU A 677 -3.17 13.30 3.70
N MET A 678 -1.95 13.16 4.19
CA MET A 678 -0.93 12.28 3.64
C MET A 678 -0.56 11.26 4.70
N LEU A 679 -0.76 9.98 4.39
CA LEU A 679 -0.24 8.88 5.18
C LEU A 679 1.18 8.60 4.72
N GLN A 680 2.13 8.54 5.65
CA GLN A 680 3.53 8.23 5.38
C GLN A 680 4.01 7.14 6.33
N GLU A 681 4.73 6.14 5.81
CA GLU A 681 5.51 5.20 6.61
C GLU A 681 6.98 5.34 6.18
N SER A 682 7.85 5.54 7.16
CA SER A 682 9.30 5.66 6.96
C SER A 682 10.00 4.61 7.80
N CYS A 683 11.03 3.99 7.24
CA CYS A 683 11.76 2.93 7.92
C CYS A 683 13.21 2.82 7.42
N THR A 684 14.12 2.43 8.32
CA THR A 684 15.55 2.20 8.04
C THR A 684 16.10 1.07 8.89
N ASP A 685 17.10 0.42 8.33
CA ASP A 685 17.97 -0.57 8.94
C ASP A 685 19.28 -0.64 8.13
N ASP A 686 20.18 -1.57 8.48
CA ASP A 686 21.47 -1.73 7.81
C ASP A 686 21.35 -2.21 6.35
N SER A 687 20.22 -2.77 5.95
CA SER A 687 19.96 -3.23 4.58
C SER A 687 19.40 -2.12 3.67
N GLY A 688 18.95 -1.00 4.26
CA GLY A 688 18.51 0.19 3.53
C GLY A 688 17.35 0.92 4.19
N SER A 689 16.72 1.82 3.44
CA SER A 689 15.65 2.67 3.96
C SER A 689 14.52 2.83 2.95
N LEU A 690 13.31 3.04 3.46
CA LEU A 690 12.13 3.42 2.68
C LEU A 690 11.44 4.64 3.27
N VAL A 691 10.94 5.51 2.40
CA VAL A 691 9.98 6.57 2.75
C VAL A 691 8.86 6.47 1.73
N VAL A 692 7.70 5.96 2.16
CA VAL A 692 6.54 5.71 1.30
C VAL A 692 5.36 6.50 1.82
N TYR A 693 4.63 7.13 0.93
CA TYR A 693 3.50 7.97 1.29
C TYR A 693 2.41 7.96 0.22
N THR A 694 1.21 8.35 0.62
CA THR A 694 0.06 8.47 -0.28
C THR A 694 -0.90 9.52 0.26
N THR A 695 -1.58 10.22 -0.63
CA THR A 695 -2.66 11.15 -0.28
C THR A 695 -3.94 10.36 -0.05
N VAL A 696 -4.65 10.69 1.03
CA VAL A 696 -5.86 9.98 1.45
C VAL A 696 -6.91 11.00 1.84
N ASP A 697 -8.15 10.75 1.41
CA ASP A 697 -9.30 11.56 1.79
C ASP A 697 -9.50 11.55 3.32
N VAL A 698 -9.94 12.68 3.88
CA VAL A 698 -10.23 12.81 5.31
C VAL A 698 -11.27 11.80 5.77
N ASP A 699 -12.31 11.55 4.97
CA ASP A 699 -13.36 10.59 5.31
C ASP A 699 -12.80 9.16 5.35
N ALA A 700 -11.88 8.82 4.45
CA ALA A 700 -11.23 7.52 4.43
C ALA A 700 -10.26 7.33 5.61
N ILE A 701 -9.52 8.38 6.01
CA ILE A 701 -8.73 8.34 7.24
C ILE A 701 -9.64 8.25 8.46
N GLN A 702 -10.77 8.95 8.48
CA GLN A 702 -11.71 8.89 9.59
C GLN A 702 -12.30 7.49 9.75
N LEU A 703 -12.59 6.80 8.64
CA LEU A 703 -12.99 5.39 8.64
C LEU A 703 -11.92 4.50 9.30
N ALA A 704 -10.64 4.65 8.91
CA ALA A 704 -9.55 3.93 9.56
C ALA A 704 -9.43 4.30 11.06
N MET A 705 -9.58 5.58 11.41
CA MET A 705 -9.51 6.07 12.79
C MET A 705 -10.70 5.62 13.67
N ASN A 706 -11.82 5.19 13.07
CA ASN A 706 -12.92 4.58 13.81
C ASN A 706 -12.66 3.09 14.11
N GLY A 707 -11.54 2.52 13.65
CA GLY A 707 -11.22 1.10 13.79
C GLY A 707 -11.97 0.21 12.79
N GLU A 708 -12.58 0.79 11.76
CA GLU A 708 -13.21 0.05 10.66
C GLU A 708 -12.15 -0.58 9.73
N ASP A 709 -12.56 -1.52 8.89
CA ASP A 709 -11.66 -2.24 7.97
C ASP A 709 -11.13 -1.30 6.86
N PRO A 710 -9.81 -1.04 6.80
CA PRO A 710 -9.23 -0.12 5.83
C PRO A 710 -8.99 -0.77 4.46
N SER A 711 -9.39 -2.03 4.24
CA SER A 711 -9.09 -2.81 3.03
C SER A 711 -9.58 -2.15 1.72
N CYS A 712 -10.73 -1.47 1.74
CA CYS A 712 -11.32 -0.84 0.57
C CYS A 712 -10.81 0.59 0.28
N ILE A 713 -10.01 1.19 1.17
CA ILE A 713 -9.49 2.55 0.97
C ILE A 713 -8.58 2.56 -0.26
N PRO A 714 -8.82 3.38 -1.30
CA PRO A 714 -7.97 3.41 -2.48
C PRO A 714 -6.60 4.00 -2.14
N LEU A 715 -5.52 3.24 -2.42
CA LEU A 715 -4.14 3.69 -2.19
C LEU A 715 -3.38 3.81 -3.52
N LEU A 716 -2.66 4.93 -3.69
CA LEU A 716 -1.74 5.13 -4.81
C LEU A 716 -0.39 5.60 -4.24
N PRO A 717 0.45 4.67 -3.76
CA PRO A 717 1.65 5.03 -3.03
C PRO A 717 2.77 5.54 -3.93
N LEU A 718 3.53 6.49 -3.40
CA LEU A 718 4.74 7.06 -3.98
C LEU A 718 5.85 6.95 -2.94
N GLY A 719 7.10 7.00 -3.37
CA GLY A 719 8.16 6.92 -2.37
C GLY A 719 9.56 6.76 -2.89
N PHE A 720 10.43 6.52 -1.92
CA PHE A 720 11.87 6.44 -2.06
C PHE A 720 12.37 5.14 -1.46
N VAL A 721 13.26 4.45 -2.17
CA VAL A 721 14.05 3.34 -1.64
C VAL A 721 15.51 3.76 -1.68
N ILE A 722 16.19 3.63 -0.55
CA ILE A 722 17.59 4.04 -0.39
C ILE A 722 18.39 2.79 -0.07
N THR A 723 19.17 2.31 -1.04
CA THR A 723 19.97 1.09 -0.92
C THR A 723 21.42 1.45 -0.62
N PRO A 724 22.00 1.04 0.51
CA PRO A 724 23.40 1.33 0.83
C PRO A 724 24.34 0.60 -0.12
N ILE A 725 25.38 1.30 -0.59
CA ILE A 725 26.45 0.75 -1.42
C ILE A 725 27.79 1.01 -0.74
N ASN A 726 28.38 -0.05 -0.21
CA ASN A 726 29.72 0.00 0.35
C ASN A 726 30.75 -0.06 -0.79
N ASN A 727 31.17 1.10 -1.28
CA ASN A 727 32.24 1.20 -2.29
C ASN A 727 33.61 0.90 -1.65
N GLY A 728 33.87 -0.38 -1.38
CA GLY A 728 35.23 -0.82 -1.04
C GLY A 728 36.18 -0.86 -2.24
N GLN A 729 35.69 -0.92 -3.48
CA GLN A 729 36.51 -1.22 -4.67
C GLN A 729 35.97 -0.65 -6.00
N ALA A 730 35.45 0.57 -6.03
CA ALA A 730 35.13 1.25 -7.30
C ALA A 730 36.39 1.84 -7.99
N ASN A 731 37.52 1.10 -7.97
CA ASN A 731 38.78 1.48 -8.61
C ASN A 731 39.43 0.28 -9.32
N ILE A 732 38.64 -0.51 -10.03
CA ILE A 732 39.15 -1.47 -11.03
C ILE A 732 38.77 -0.92 -12.40
N ASN A 733 39.56 0.04 -12.88
CA ASN A 733 39.72 0.39 -14.29
C ASN A 733 41.16 0.89 -14.47
N ASN A 734 42.13 -0.01 -14.26
CA ASN A 734 43.44 -0.01 -14.92
C ASN A 734 44.29 -1.18 -14.41
N CYS A 735 44.16 -2.33 -15.04
CA CYS A 735 45.29 -3.24 -15.23
C CYS A 735 44.98 -4.20 -16.38
N ASP A 736 45.11 -3.69 -17.61
CA ASP A 736 45.43 -4.57 -18.73
C ASP A 736 46.86 -5.09 -18.56
N ASN A 737 46.95 -6.42 -18.54
CA ASN A 737 48.01 -7.27 -19.09
C ASN A 737 49.44 -6.69 -19.16
N ASN A 738 50.34 -7.26 -18.35
CA ASN A 738 51.55 -7.86 -18.90
C ASN A 738 52.12 -8.93 -17.94
N VAL A 739 52.02 -10.17 -18.38
CA VAL A 739 52.80 -11.30 -17.89
C VAL A 739 54.22 -11.15 -18.44
N SER A 740 55.22 -11.02 -17.57
CA SER A 740 56.50 -11.73 -17.71
C SER A 740 57.41 -11.48 -16.49
N GLY A 741 58.01 -12.57 -15.99
CA GLY A 741 59.42 -12.52 -15.58
C GLY A 741 59.74 -12.50 -14.08
N THR A 742 60.02 -13.69 -13.56
CA THR A 742 61.29 -14.06 -12.87
C THR A 742 61.69 -13.37 -11.55
N GLU A 743 61.68 -14.21 -10.49
CA GLU A 743 62.67 -14.38 -9.41
C GLU A 743 63.19 -13.22 -8.52
N ALA A 744 63.37 -13.63 -7.24
CA ALA A 744 64.48 -13.32 -6.32
C ALA A 744 64.29 -12.21 -5.26
N ASN A 745 64.23 -12.69 -4.00
CA ASN A 745 65.03 -12.29 -2.83
C ASN A 745 65.42 -10.81 -2.65
N SER A 746 65.03 -10.22 -1.50
CA SER A 746 65.92 -9.96 -0.34
C SER A 746 65.54 -8.70 0.48
N SER A 747 65.34 -8.93 1.79
CA SER A 747 65.81 -8.20 2.97
C SER A 747 65.85 -6.65 3.08
N GLN A 748 65.41 -6.20 4.27
CA GLN A 748 65.82 -5.00 5.06
C GLN A 748 65.33 -3.63 4.53
N SER A 749 64.94 -2.62 5.32
CA SER A 749 65.04 -2.32 6.75
C SER A 749 64.20 -1.06 7.10
N SER A 750 63.60 -1.09 8.28
CA SER A 750 63.41 -0.04 9.30
C SER A 750 63.68 1.45 8.97
N GLU A 751 62.67 2.32 9.14
CA GLU A 751 62.52 3.26 10.29
C GLU A 751 61.64 4.50 9.98
N LYS A 752 60.62 4.68 10.85
CA LYS A 752 60.09 5.94 11.43
C LYS A 752 59.80 7.16 10.52
N ARG A 753 58.51 7.51 10.44
CA ARG A 753 58.02 8.84 10.86
C ARG A 753 56.60 8.77 11.43
N GLN A 754 56.45 9.36 12.60
CA GLN A 754 55.23 9.45 13.38
C GLN A 754 54.29 10.55 12.85
N ASN A 755 52.99 10.34 13.09
CA ASN A 755 51.91 11.32 13.29
C ASN A 755 51.48 12.21 12.10
N LEU A 756 50.40 11.77 11.43
CA LEU A 756 49.21 12.62 11.28
C LEU A 756 47.95 11.74 11.33
N SER A 757 47.24 11.85 12.45
CA SER A 757 45.94 11.24 12.69
C SER A 757 44.84 12.00 11.95
N SER A 758 44.40 11.45 10.81
CA SER A 758 43.07 11.65 10.24
C SER A 758 42.86 10.63 9.13
N VAL A 759 42.65 9.37 9.51
CA VAL A 759 42.10 8.39 8.57
C VAL A 759 40.62 8.73 8.45
N GLN A 760 40.28 9.58 7.48
CA GLN A 760 38.91 9.64 6.95
C GLN A 760 38.64 8.28 6.32
N GLU A 761 37.86 7.44 7.01
CA GLU A 761 37.21 6.28 6.41
C GLU A 761 36.42 6.76 5.19
N TYR A 762 36.72 6.21 4.02
CA TYR A 762 36.02 6.55 2.78
C TYR A 762 34.51 6.30 2.95
N SER A 763 33.73 7.38 2.88
CA SER A 763 32.27 7.38 3.02
C SER A 763 31.63 6.49 1.95
N GLY A 764 30.85 5.49 2.37
CA GLY A 764 29.98 4.71 1.48
C GLY A 764 28.93 5.61 0.80
N GLY A 765 28.47 5.20 -0.38
CA GLY A 765 27.39 5.87 -1.12
C GLY A 765 26.07 5.10 -1.00
N CYS A 766 25.03 5.56 -1.69
CA CYS A 766 23.77 4.83 -1.78
C CYS A 766 23.10 4.97 -3.15
N LEU A 767 22.21 4.04 -3.48
CA LEU A 767 21.29 4.18 -4.62
C LEU A 767 19.96 4.70 -4.12
N LEU A 768 19.50 5.80 -4.72
CA LEU A 768 18.17 6.34 -4.53
C LEU A 768 17.28 5.88 -5.69
N THR A 769 16.31 5.02 -5.39
CA THR A 769 15.21 4.67 -6.28
C THR A 769 13.99 5.51 -5.97
N VAL A 770 13.51 6.29 -6.93
CA VAL A 770 12.29 7.09 -6.82
C VAL A 770 11.17 6.39 -7.58
N GLY A 771 10.06 6.11 -6.91
CA GLY A 771 8.88 5.49 -7.51
C GLY A 771 7.68 6.43 -7.54
N LEU A 772 7.17 6.71 -8.74
CA LEU A 772 5.99 7.54 -8.99
C LEU A 772 4.85 6.71 -9.62
N GLN A 773 3.62 7.02 -9.25
CA GLN A 773 2.39 6.39 -9.72
C GLN A 773 1.30 7.44 -9.94
N VAL A 774 0.60 7.35 -11.05
CA VAL A 774 -0.40 8.33 -11.48
C VAL A 774 -1.61 7.62 -12.06
N LEU A 775 -2.81 8.05 -11.70
CA LEU A 775 -4.02 7.64 -12.42
C LEU A 775 -4.07 8.38 -13.75
N ALA A 776 -3.60 7.74 -14.82
CA ALA A 776 -3.56 8.32 -16.16
C ALA A 776 -4.97 8.46 -16.77
N SER A 777 -5.88 7.56 -16.41
CA SER A 777 -7.29 7.62 -16.80
C SER A 777 -8.15 6.89 -15.78
N THR A 778 -9.38 7.36 -15.53
CA THR A 778 -10.39 6.61 -14.78
C THR A 778 -11.00 5.47 -15.59
N ILE A 779 -10.69 5.39 -16.88
CA ILE A 779 -11.15 4.35 -17.80
C ILE A 779 -10.01 3.33 -17.96
N PRO A 780 -10.14 2.08 -17.45
CA PRO A 780 -9.08 1.08 -17.54
C PRO A 780 -8.67 0.71 -18.98
N SER A 781 -9.56 0.91 -19.96
CA SER A 781 -9.30 0.63 -21.37
C SER A 781 -8.67 1.81 -22.13
N ALA A 782 -8.43 2.95 -21.48
CA ALA A 782 -7.82 4.10 -22.11
C ALA A 782 -6.42 3.79 -22.64
N LYS A 783 -6.01 4.47 -23.70
CA LYS A 783 -4.63 4.43 -24.20
C LYS A 783 -3.81 5.50 -23.50
N LEU A 784 -2.56 5.15 -23.18
CA LEU A 784 -1.60 6.11 -22.66
C LEU A 784 -1.23 7.14 -23.73
N ASN A 785 -1.26 8.42 -23.36
CA ASN A 785 -0.78 9.53 -24.17
C ASN A 785 0.71 9.77 -23.92
N LEU A 786 1.45 10.06 -24.99
CA LEU A 786 2.89 10.37 -24.90
C LEU A 786 3.16 11.57 -23.98
N SER A 787 2.25 12.55 -23.94
CA SER A 787 2.36 13.72 -23.06
C SER A 787 2.40 13.36 -21.57
N SER A 788 1.65 12.34 -21.12
CA SER A 788 1.71 11.93 -19.70
C SER A 788 2.99 11.17 -19.38
N VAL A 789 3.55 10.43 -20.35
CA VAL A 789 4.88 9.82 -20.22
C VAL A 789 5.96 10.89 -20.11
N THR A 790 5.93 11.91 -20.97
CA THR A 790 6.89 13.01 -20.91
C THR A 790 6.76 13.80 -19.61
N ALA A 791 5.53 14.06 -19.17
CA ALA A 791 5.27 14.75 -17.90
C ALA A 791 5.84 13.95 -16.72
N ILE A 792 5.48 12.67 -16.56
CA ILE A 792 5.95 11.87 -15.42
C ILE A 792 7.47 11.73 -15.41
N ASN A 793 8.10 11.58 -16.58
CA ASN A 793 9.56 11.54 -16.70
C ASN A 793 10.21 12.85 -16.25
N HIS A 794 9.68 13.99 -16.71
CA HIS A 794 10.15 15.30 -16.29
C HIS A 794 10.02 15.50 -14.77
N HIS A 795 8.91 15.07 -14.16
CA HIS A 795 8.74 15.12 -12.70
C HIS A 795 9.73 14.24 -11.95
N LEU A 796 9.99 13.04 -12.46
CA LEU A 796 10.95 12.11 -11.89
C LEU A 796 12.37 12.70 -11.90
N CYS A 797 12.82 13.20 -13.05
CA CYS A 797 14.11 13.87 -13.20
C CYS A 797 14.24 15.09 -12.28
N ASN A 798 13.21 15.95 -12.23
CA ASN A 798 13.21 17.14 -11.37
C ASN A 798 13.26 16.75 -9.89
N THR A 799 12.56 15.69 -9.47
CA THR A 799 12.60 15.18 -8.10
C THR A 799 14.03 14.80 -7.71
N VAL A 800 14.70 14.02 -8.56
CA VAL A 800 16.08 13.58 -8.32
C VAL A 800 17.04 14.78 -8.28
N GLN A 801 16.88 15.75 -9.18
CA GLN A 801 17.71 16.96 -9.19
C GLN A 801 17.53 17.81 -7.93
N GLN A 802 16.30 17.98 -7.45
CA GLN A 802 16.02 18.73 -6.22
C GLN A 802 16.57 18.04 -4.98
N ILE A 803 16.45 16.71 -4.89
CA ILE A 803 17.04 15.94 -3.78
C ILE A 803 18.56 16.11 -3.78
N ASN A 804 19.20 16.00 -4.94
CA ASN A 804 20.63 16.23 -5.09
C ASN A 804 21.04 17.65 -4.67
N ALA A 805 20.32 18.67 -5.15
CA ALA A 805 20.60 20.06 -4.81
C ALA A 805 20.45 20.31 -3.30
N ALA A 806 19.43 19.72 -2.66
CA ALA A 806 19.24 19.80 -1.23
C ALA A 806 20.39 19.10 -0.47
N LEU A 807 20.80 17.91 -0.88
CA LEU A 807 21.93 17.20 -0.24
C LEU A 807 23.23 18.02 -0.32
N VAL A 808 23.52 18.63 -1.47
CA VAL A 808 24.68 19.52 -1.64
C VAL A 808 24.59 20.73 -0.71
N ALA A 809 23.41 21.35 -0.58
CA ALA A 809 23.21 22.50 0.29
C ALA A 809 23.37 22.16 1.79
N PHE A 810 22.97 20.96 2.20
CA PHE A 810 23.00 20.54 3.61
C PHE A 810 24.30 19.83 4.03
N TYR A 811 25.01 19.20 3.10
CA TYR A 811 26.24 18.44 3.34
C TYR A 811 27.36 18.85 2.37
N PRO A 812 27.83 20.12 2.43
CA PRO A 812 28.78 20.68 1.47
C PRO A 812 30.17 20.01 1.48
N ASP A 813 30.54 19.34 2.58
CA ASP A 813 31.87 18.74 2.76
C ASP A 813 32.03 17.35 2.09
N THR A 814 31.05 16.89 1.31
CA THR A 814 31.02 15.55 0.70
C THR A 814 31.35 15.52 -0.80
N GLU A 815 31.95 16.60 -1.35
CA GLU A 815 32.36 16.63 -2.75
C GLU A 815 33.45 15.59 -3.05
N ILE A 816 33.05 14.45 -3.61
CA ILE A 816 33.90 13.63 -4.46
C ILE A 816 33.36 13.80 -5.89
N THR A 817 34.19 14.37 -6.74
CA THR A 817 33.95 14.57 -8.18
C THR A 817 33.30 13.35 -8.82
N ALA A 818 32.05 13.49 -9.26
CA ALA A 818 31.48 12.63 -10.30
C ALA A 818 32.31 12.78 -11.59
N PRO A 819 32.47 11.74 -12.42
CA PRO A 819 33.17 11.88 -13.69
C PRO A 819 32.42 12.87 -14.57
N SER A 820 33.07 14.00 -14.89
CA SER A 820 32.51 15.07 -15.69
C SER A 820 32.22 14.59 -17.11
N SER A 821 30.95 14.64 -17.53
CA SER A 821 30.60 14.66 -18.95
C SER A 821 31.04 16.00 -19.55
N SER A 822 32.11 16.00 -20.33
CA SER A 822 32.58 17.18 -21.07
C SER A 822 31.56 17.63 -22.12
N PRO A 823 31.35 18.95 -22.32
CA PRO A 823 30.42 19.45 -23.33
C PRO A 823 30.96 19.25 -24.76
N PRO A 824 30.08 19.10 -25.77
CA PRO A 824 30.49 18.80 -27.14
C PRO A 824 31.23 19.99 -27.77
N GLN A 825 32.44 19.73 -28.29
CA GLN A 825 33.16 20.65 -29.15
C GLN A 825 32.40 20.82 -30.47
N GLN A 826 32.22 22.07 -30.91
CA GLN A 826 31.69 22.41 -32.23
C GLN A 826 32.65 21.91 -33.34
N PRO A 827 32.14 21.46 -34.49
CA PRO A 827 32.99 21.01 -35.59
C PRO A 827 33.58 22.21 -36.35
N GLU A 828 34.91 22.30 -36.37
CA GLU A 828 35.64 23.18 -37.27
C GLU A 828 35.45 22.74 -38.74
N SER A 829 35.05 23.69 -39.57
CA SER A 829 34.90 23.54 -41.01
C SER A 829 36.27 23.43 -41.70
N SER A 830 36.64 22.24 -42.16
CA SER A 830 37.78 22.05 -43.05
C SER A 830 37.39 22.44 -44.49
N LYS A 831 37.87 23.60 -44.94
CA LYS A 831 37.93 23.98 -46.36
C LYS A 831 38.96 23.09 -47.06
N GLN A 832 38.49 22.28 -48.00
CA GLN A 832 39.34 21.53 -48.92
C GLN A 832 39.71 22.43 -50.10
N VAL A 833 41.02 22.56 -50.33
CA VAL A 833 41.64 23.23 -51.47
C VAL A 833 41.83 22.18 -52.55
N ASP A 834 41.19 22.38 -53.70
CA ASP A 834 41.58 21.75 -54.97
C ASP A 834 41.98 22.86 -55.92
N GLU A 835 43.25 22.88 -56.34
CA GLU A 835 43.62 23.16 -57.72
C GLU A 835 45.08 22.74 -58.02
N ASN A 836 45.18 21.91 -59.06
CA ASN A 836 46.27 21.83 -60.05
C ASN A 836 47.61 21.14 -59.72
N SER A 837 47.77 19.95 -60.31
CA SER A 837 48.46 19.74 -61.61
C SER A 837 49.62 18.74 -61.66
N ASN A 838 49.50 17.90 -62.69
CA ASN A 838 50.53 17.30 -63.55
C ASN A 838 51.45 16.16 -63.07
N SER A 839 51.52 15.20 -64.00
CA SER A 839 52.47 14.09 -64.23
C SER A 839 52.15 12.75 -63.59
#